data_AF-A0AAV2LYW3-F1
#
_entry.id   AF-A0AAV2LYW3-F1
#
_cell.length_a   1.000
_cell.length_b   1.000
_cell.length_c   1.000
_cell.angle_alpha   90.00
_cell.angle_beta   90.00
_cell.angle_gamma   90.00
#
_symmetry.space_group_name_H-M   'P 1'
#
loop_
_entity.id
_entity.type
_entity.pdbx_description
1 polymer ?
#
loop_
_entity_poly.entity_id
_entity_poly.type
_entity_poly.pdbx_seq_one_letter_code
_entity_poly.pdbx_strand_id
1 'polypeptide(L)'
;MKKLLREYRDFGLEFYVYLEETRRSSLRDRPTLNDIYRNEFRQNSRSGFPFSAILYGLSRFGQVRVKHGSTVIFLKKICKLNWSQPTRVDIADKNGIEIFSPDHRFKDGKISFRADRNTEHTVQLYIENTGLETAWLMDHSLLCGVAHFSLGNQHHSLDIAPKSHINIVVKYIPSKRGVETAMLALEFKLRNSFPSFYIVRFIEAECLTTTGAEDTPNLLRSHPSWTPPIKFTIFDGQLPEEFLKEKKQTKKVQLLNYEVEDNINNLILALKNSAIYDQRQTTLQSPLSISNYTEKLRLLLHLEEHQVERDVRKFNIPNDDQQEATMERDQVSELLVLKFTSGNFPVLERGDQLLVSPVGERKNKYRGYVHTVQHESVTLGFGKELLDIFVNSMKFHIEFMVNRLNFRTMHRAIELAMKSGLGPVLFPEAPPSSAPLTLPDLKLFDKKLEKNPEQYRAVQHIVAGSSKPAPYVVFGPPGTGKTVTLVEAIKQIIHCQPHSCILVCAHTNKAVDTLCESLLQDVGPQLLRIYAKSHSPQDVPNNLKNCSNLVGNYFEFPEDIQDLKSVNATTLLTSSRFVTQGFPTGHFTHVFVDEAGYASEATCILPLAGLLHSHTGQVVLAGDHKQLEPIVRSPWARKFGMGLSLLERLMTLYQKTNVIFDNNFVIKLLRNFRSHPAILEIPNKLFYNNELLARADEYERNSCCFFEFLPQKNFPVIFHEVVNKSSGLSCFNTAEVDELMGYVRKLINGKSNVSPEDIGIIAPYWKQVKNISMALKKYPNTGGLKVGTVEQFQGQERSDPGVHSQQPYAEPEVVQYCCKQSQSPADHCWKPDFRTTVGTVH
;
A
#
# COMPACT_ATOMS: atom_id res chain seq x y z
N MET A 1 -38.46 -32.59 16.24
CA MET A 1 -37.60 -32.60 17.46
C MET A 1 -36.13 -32.27 17.16
N LYS A 2 -35.46 -32.93 16.19
CA LYS A 2 -34.05 -32.64 15.83
C LYS A 2 -33.78 -31.23 15.28
N LYS A 3 -34.68 -30.67 14.46
CA LYS A 3 -34.58 -29.30 13.91
C LYS A 3 -34.58 -28.22 15.02
N LEU A 4 -35.54 -28.30 15.92
CA LEU A 4 -35.67 -27.40 17.09
C LEU A 4 -34.46 -27.49 18.04
N LEU A 5 -33.88 -28.68 18.21
CA LEU A 5 -32.64 -28.88 18.98
C LEU A 5 -31.42 -28.19 18.36
N ARG A 6 -31.34 -28.10 17.02
CA ARG A 6 -30.28 -27.35 16.32
C ARG A 6 -30.49 -25.84 16.45
N GLU A 7 -31.72 -25.36 16.32
CA GLU A 7 -32.06 -23.95 16.55
C GLU A 7 -31.69 -23.50 17.97
N TYR A 8 -31.93 -24.34 18.99
CA TYR A 8 -31.48 -24.08 20.36
C TYR A 8 -29.94 -24.06 20.52
N ARG A 9 -29.23 -24.92 19.78
CA ARG A 9 -27.76 -24.94 19.76
C ARG A 9 -27.22 -23.65 19.15
N ASP A 10 -27.72 -23.26 17.98
CA ASP A 10 -27.21 -22.12 17.21
C ASP A 10 -27.41 -20.81 17.97
N PHE A 11 -28.60 -20.61 18.51
CA PHE A 11 -28.88 -19.47 19.38
C PHE A 11 -28.03 -19.49 20.66
N GLY A 12 -27.72 -20.68 21.18
CA GLY A 12 -26.81 -20.85 22.31
C GLY A 12 -25.35 -20.50 21.99
N LEU A 13 -24.90 -20.72 20.75
CA LEU A 13 -23.56 -20.37 20.30
C LEU A 13 -23.43 -18.85 20.13
N GLU A 14 -24.46 -18.19 19.59
CA GLU A 14 -24.51 -16.73 19.52
C GLU A 14 -24.39 -16.10 20.92
N PHE A 15 -25.08 -16.66 21.92
CA PHE A 15 -24.94 -16.20 23.30
C PHE A 15 -23.51 -16.40 23.85
N TYR A 16 -22.84 -17.50 23.50
CA TYR A 16 -21.45 -17.71 23.91
C TYR A 16 -20.49 -16.71 23.24
N VAL A 17 -20.70 -16.40 21.96
CA VAL A 17 -19.92 -15.36 21.23
C VAL A 17 -20.10 -14.01 21.91
N TYR A 18 -21.33 -13.63 22.26
CA TYR A 18 -21.61 -12.42 23.04
C TYR A 18 -20.83 -12.37 24.36
N LEU A 19 -20.72 -13.49 25.07
CA LEU A 19 -19.90 -13.57 26.28
C LEU A 19 -18.39 -13.43 25.98
N GLU A 20 -17.89 -13.88 24.84
CA GLU A 20 -16.48 -13.66 24.44
C GLU A 20 -16.20 -12.21 24.07
N GLU A 21 -17.07 -11.59 23.28
CA GLU A 21 -16.97 -10.18 22.88
C GLU A 21 -17.00 -9.24 24.09
N THR A 22 -17.82 -9.57 25.09
CA THR A 22 -17.91 -8.82 26.35
C THR A 22 -16.86 -9.24 27.39
N ARG A 23 -15.93 -10.16 27.04
CA ARG A 23 -14.87 -10.71 27.92
C ARG A 23 -15.38 -11.41 29.19
N ARG A 24 -16.59 -11.97 29.14
CA ARG A 24 -17.27 -12.68 30.23
C ARG A 24 -17.37 -14.20 30.00
N SER A 25 -16.70 -14.72 28.99
CA SER A 25 -16.68 -16.15 28.64
C SER A 25 -16.00 -17.05 29.67
N SER A 26 -15.35 -16.50 30.70
CA SER A 26 -14.82 -17.23 31.86
C SER A 26 -15.88 -17.56 32.91
N LEU A 27 -17.05 -16.91 32.88
CA LEU A 27 -18.14 -17.15 33.83
C LEU A 27 -18.70 -18.58 33.69
N ARG A 28 -18.99 -19.19 34.84
CA ARG A 28 -19.49 -20.58 34.93
C ARG A 28 -20.77 -20.71 35.75
N ASP A 29 -21.16 -19.68 36.50
CA ASP A 29 -22.32 -19.70 37.37
C ASP A 29 -23.63 -19.58 36.57
N ARG A 30 -24.53 -20.56 36.72
CA ARG A 30 -25.74 -20.66 35.90
C ARG A 30 -26.74 -19.51 36.14
N PRO A 31 -27.04 -19.08 37.39
CA PRO A 31 -27.85 -17.89 37.65
C PRO A 31 -27.29 -16.63 36.98
N THR A 32 -25.99 -16.38 37.16
CA THR A 32 -25.32 -15.21 36.56
C THR A 32 -25.41 -15.23 35.03
N LEU A 33 -25.16 -16.39 34.39
CA LEU A 33 -25.27 -16.53 32.94
C LEU A 33 -26.73 -16.37 32.45
N ASN A 34 -27.71 -16.82 33.24
CA ASN A 34 -29.13 -16.66 32.90
C ASN A 34 -29.57 -15.20 32.98
N ASP A 35 -29.06 -14.43 33.95
CA ASP A 35 -29.38 -13.01 34.08
C ASP A 35 -28.80 -12.20 32.92
N ILE A 36 -27.53 -12.46 32.55
CA ILE A 36 -26.90 -11.85 31.36
C ILE A 36 -27.70 -12.22 30.10
N TYR A 37 -28.08 -13.50 29.96
CA TYR A 37 -28.88 -13.95 28.83
C TYR A 37 -30.23 -13.21 28.74
N ARG A 38 -30.96 -13.09 29.85
CA ARG A 38 -32.31 -12.51 29.86
C ARG A 38 -32.32 -11.00 29.71
N ASN A 39 -31.42 -10.31 30.39
CA ASN A 39 -31.46 -8.85 30.51
C ASN A 39 -30.62 -8.15 29.45
N GLU A 40 -29.54 -8.78 28.95
CA GLU A 40 -28.64 -8.14 28.00
C GLU A 40 -28.75 -8.75 26.59
N PHE A 41 -28.63 -10.07 26.47
CA PHE A 41 -28.55 -10.72 25.15
C PHE A 41 -29.92 -10.88 24.47
N ARG A 42 -30.94 -11.33 25.22
CA ARG A 42 -32.27 -11.64 24.67
C ARG A 42 -33.08 -10.40 24.29
N GLN A 43 -32.83 -9.23 24.89
CA GLN A 43 -33.54 -8.00 24.54
C GLN A 43 -33.15 -7.47 23.14
N ASN A 44 -31.95 -7.82 22.68
CA ASN A 44 -31.41 -7.37 21.39
C ASN A 44 -31.68 -8.34 20.23
N SER A 45 -32.31 -9.50 20.48
CA SER A 45 -32.52 -10.56 19.47
C SER A 45 -34.00 -10.77 19.14
N ARG A 46 -34.33 -10.91 17.84
CA ARG A 46 -35.72 -10.96 17.31
C ARG A 46 -36.50 -12.27 17.59
N SER A 47 -35.90 -13.27 18.24
CA SER A 47 -36.55 -14.51 18.69
C SER A 47 -35.98 -14.94 20.04
N GLY A 48 -36.81 -15.50 20.93
CA GLY A 48 -36.40 -15.69 22.33
C GLY A 48 -36.67 -17.10 22.86
N PHE A 49 -35.65 -17.98 22.82
CA PHE A 49 -35.73 -19.28 23.48
C PHE A 49 -35.45 -19.17 24.99
N PRO A 50 -35.99 -20.07 25.84
CA PRO A 50 -35.62 -20.14 27.25
C PRO A 50 -34.14 -20.50 27.41
N PHE A 51 -33.47 -19.92 28.41
CA PHE A 51 -32.05 -20.20 28.70
C PHE A 51 -31.78 -21.71 28.96
N SER A 52 -32.73 -22.41 29.57
CA SER A 52 -32.67 -23.85 29.75
C SER A 52 -32.72 -24.63 28.43
N ALA A 53 -33.45 -24.14 27.42
CA ALA A 53 -33.57 -24.77 26.11
C ALA A 53 -32.28 -24.66 25.31
N ILE A 54 -31.63 -23.49 25.32
CA ILE A 54 -30.35 -23.31 24.62
C ILE A 54 -29.22 -24.11 25.30
N LEU A 55 -29.18 -24.14 26.64
CA LEU A 55 -28.22 -24.98 27.37
C LEU A 55 -28.45 -26.47 27.09
N TYR A 56 -29.71 -26.89 26.96
CA TYR A 56 -30.05 -28.25 26.57
C TYR A 56 -29.60 -28.56 25.14
N GLY A 57 -29.80 -27.63 24.19
CA GLY A 57 -29.27 -27.72 22.83
C GLY A 57 -27.75 -27.89 22.83
N LEU A 58 -27.01 -26.92 23.37
CA LEU A 58 -25.56 -26.95 23.48
C LEU A 58 -25.03 -28.22 24.17
N SER A 59 -25.73 -28.71 25.21
CA SER A 59 -25.33 -29.92 25.91
C SER A 59 -25.51 -31.19 25.06
N ARG A 60 -26.62 -31.31 24.32
CA ARG A 60 -26.87 -32.45 23.44
C ARG A 60 -25.88 -32.54 22.27
N PHE A 61 -25.32 -31.41 21.85
CA PHE A 61 -24.25 -31.35 20.84
C PHE A 61 -22.84 -31.39 21.44
N GLY A 62 -22.70 -31.67 22.75
CA GLY A 62 -21.40 -31.84 23.40
C GLY A 62 -20.57 -30.55 23.49
N GLN A 63 -21.21 -29.38 23.39
CA GLN A 63 -20.58 -28.07 23.46
C GLN A 63 -20.54 -27.54 24.90
N VAL A 64 -21.51 -27.92 25.74
CA VAL A 64 -21.57 -27.53 27.15
C VAL A 64 -21.74 -28.73 28.06
N ARG A 65 -21.09 -28.72 29.23
CA ARG A 65 -21.37 -29.62 30.35
C ARG A 65 -21.98 -28.83 31.50
N VAL A 66 -23.15 -29.27 31.97
CA VAL A 66 -23.77 -28.75 33.19
C VAL A 66 -23.44 -29.73 34.33
N LYS A 67 -22.68 -29.27 35.33
CA LYS A 67 -22.37 -30.05 36.55
C LYS A 67 -23.27 -29.60 37.70
N HIS A 68 -23.81 -30.57 38.46
CA HIS A 68 -24.61 -30.37 39.67
C HIS A 68 -25.73 -29.30 39.56
N GLY A 69 -26.30 -29.11 38.36
CA GLY A 69 -27.38 -28.16 38.10
C GLY A 69 -27.00 -26.67 38.11
N SER A 70 -25.94 -26.26 38.82
CA SER A 70 -25.57 -24.86 39.07
C SER A 70 -24.37 -24.35 38.27
N THR A 71 -23.51 -25.23 37.75
CA THR A 71 -22.28 -24.83 37.04
C THR A 71 -22.34 -25.21 35.57
N VAL A 72 -22.16 -24.23 34.68
CA VAL A 72 -22.11 -24.37 33.22
C VAL A 72 -20.66 -24.27 32.75
N ILE A 73 -20.16 -25.35 32.16
CA ILE A 73 -18.80 -25.41 31.60
C ILE A 73 -18.91 -25.50 30.09
N PHE A 74 -18.55 -24.41 29.41
CA PHE A 74 -18.35 -24.38 27.97
C PHE A 74 -17.09 -25.18 27.61
N LEU A 75 -17.23 -26.21 26.78
CA LEU A 75 -16.14 -27.10 26.40
C LEU A 75 -15.33 -26.49 25.25
N LYS A 76 -14.00 -26.68 25.24
CA LYS A 76 -13.04 -26.18 24.22
C LYS A 76 -13.41 -26.48 22.74
N LYS A 77 -14.36 -27.38 22.47
CA LYS A 77 -14.93 -27.60 21.14
C LYS A 77 -15.83 -26.47 20.64
N ILE A 78 -16.26 -25.55 21.51
CA ILE A 78 -16.90 -24.30 21.08
C ILE A 78 -15.87 -23.37 20.39
N CYS A 79 -14.58 -23.52 20.71
CA CYS A 79 -13.51 -22.60 20.33
C CYS A 79 -12.78 -22.94 19.02
N LYS A 80 -13.34 -23.73 18.11
CA LYS A 80 -12.74 -23.92 16.78
C LYS A 80 -13.84 -23.87 15.75
N LEU A 81 -14.01 -22.69 15.15
CA LEU A 81 -13.99 -22.49 13.71
C LEU A 81 -14.28 -21.02 13.45
N ASN A 82 -13.23 -20.22 13.55
CA ASN A 82 -13.23 -18.84 13.07
C ASN A 82 -13.10 -18.92 11.54
N TRP A 83 -14.20 -19.24 10.84
CA TRP A 83 -14.23 -19.52 9.40
C TRP A 83 -13.86 -18.32 8.52
N SER A 84 -13.52 -17.18 9.11
CA SER A 84 -13.01 -16.06 8.37
C SER A 84 -11.68 -16.41 7.66
N GLN A 85 -10.83 -17.32 8.19
CA GLN A 85 -9.59 -17.76 7.52
C GLN A 85 -9.37 -19.28 7.63
N PRO A 86 -9.93 -20.12 6.75
CA PRO A 86 -9.61 -21.54 6.72
C PRO A 86 -8.13 -21.75 6.36
N THR A 87 -7.45 -22.65 7.07
CA THR A 87 -6.04 -22.95 6.82
C THR A 87 -5.87 -23.83 5.59
N ARG A 88 -4.64 -23.94 5.05
CA ARG A 88 -4.34 -24.90 3.97
C ARG A 88 -4.75 -26.35 4.29
N VAL A 89 -4.72 -26.71 5.58
CA VAL A 89 -5.13 -28.04 6.06
C VAL A 89 -6.65 -28.22 5.98
N ASP A 90 -7.44 -27.15 6.11
CA ASP A 90 -8.90 -27.20 6.05
C ASP A 90 -9.43 -27.28 4.61
N ILE A 91 -8.64 -26.82 3.65
CA ILE A 91 -8.99 -26.75 2.22
C ILE A 91 -8.52 -28.02 1.48
N ALA A 92 -7.48 -28.71 1.96
CA ALA A 92 -6.98 -29.92 1.30
C ALA A 92 -7.93 -31.12 1.49
N ASP A 93 -7.95 -31.99 0.48
CA ASP A 93 -8.47 -33.36 0.63
C ASP A 93 -7.66 -34.10 1.71
N LYS A 94 -8.34 -34.87 2.55
CA LYS A 94 -7.69 -35.55 3.68
C LYS A 94 -8.50 -36.75 4.14
N ASN A 95 -7.79 -37.69 4.75
CA ASN A 95 -8.34 -38.92 5.34
C ASN A 95 -9.08 -39.81 4.32
N GLY A 96 -8.61 -39.87 3.08
CA GLY A 96 -9.21 -40.69 2.02
C GLY A 96 -10.54 -40.14 1.49
N ILE A 97 -10.82 -38.85 1.70
CA ILE A 97 -11.96 -38.15 1.13
C ILE A 97 -11.46 -37.14 0.12
N GLU A 98 -11.89 -37.32 -1.12
CA GLU A 98 -11.55 -36.48 -2.25
C GLU A 98 -12.81 -35.81 -2.79
N ILE A 99 -12.72 -34.50 -3.07
CA ILE A 99 -13.84 -33.73 -3.61
C ILE A 99 -13.46 -33.19 -4.98
N PHE A 100 -14.21 -33.61 -6.00
CA PHE A 100 -14.01 -33.18 -7.38
C PHE A 100 -15.32 -32.73 -8.03
N SER A 101 -15.21 -32.03 -9.16
CA SER A 101 -16.32 -31.67 -10.03
C SER A 101 -15.95 -32.06 -11.46
N PRO A 102 -16.83 -32.75 -12.21
CA PRO A 102 -16.53 -33.15 -13.59
C PRO A 102 -16.40 -31.93 -14.52
N ASP A 103 -17.18 -30.88 -14.26
CA ASP A 103 -17.27 -29.70 -15.13
C ASP A 103 -16.30 -28.58 -14.71
N HIS A 104 -15.69 -28.68 -13.52
CA HIS A 104 -14.90 -27.60 -12.94
C HIS A 104 -13.61 -28.10 -12.27
N ARG A 105 -12.48 -27.44 -12.58
CA ARG A 105 -11.21 -27.72 -11.91
C ARG A 105 -11.08 -26.92 -10.61
N PHE A 106 -10.65 -27.59 -9.55
CA PHE A 106 -10.26 -26.93 -8.30
C PHE A 106 -8.88 -26.29 -8.42
N LYS A 107 -8.75 -25.04 -7.95
CA LYS A 107 -7.47 -24.36 -7.72
C LYS A 107 -7.43 -23.90 -6.27
N ASP A 108 -6.51 -24.44 -5.48
CA ASP A 108 -6.43 -24.19 -4.03
C ASP A 108 -7.79 -24.35 -3.31
N GLY A 109 -8.54 -25.43 -3.66
CA GLY A 109 -9.87 -25.73 -3.14
C GLY A 109 -10.99 -24.76 -3.54
N LYS A 110 -10.78 -23.95 -4.58
CA LYS A 110 -11.76 -23.06 -5.18
C LYS A 110 -12.19 -23.53 -6.57
N ILE A 111 -13.49 -23.50 -6.84
CA ILE A 111 -14.09 -23.58 -8.18
C ILE A 111 -14.50 -22.16 -8.58
N SER A 112 -14.25 -21.78 -9.84
CA SER A 112 -14.75 -20.54 -10.44
C SER A 112 -15.51 -20.86 -11.73
N PHE A 113 -16.69 -20.29 -11.93
CA PHE A 113 -17.48 -20.46 -13.16
C PHE A 113 -18.21 -19.16 -13.56
N ARG A 114 -18.63 -19.07 -14.82
CA ARG A 114 -19.42 -17.94 -15.32
C ARG A 114 -20.91 -18.25 -15.27
N ALA A 115 -21.69 -17.25 -14.88
CA ALA A 115 -23.14 -17.36 -14.73
C ALA A 115 -23.85 -16.23 -15.47
N ASP A 116 -24.92 -16.54 -16.19
CA ASP A 116 -25.77 -15.54 -16.81
C ASP A 116 -26.80 -15.02 -15.80
N ARG A 117 -27.27 -13.79 -16.01
CA ARG A 117 -28.16 -13.14 -15.04
C ARG A 117 -29.53 -13.82 -15.01
N ASN A 118 -30.08 -14.03 -13.81
CA ASN A 118 -31.39 -14.65 -13.58
C ASN A 118 -31.54 -16.08 -14.15
N THR A 119 -30.46 -16.75 -14.51
CA THR A 119 -30.46 -18.17 -14.91
C THR A 119 -29.94 -19.03 -13.76
N GLU A 120 -30.59 -20.18 -13.52
CA GLU A 120 -30.12 -21.13 -12.51
C GLU A 120 -28.89 -21.88 -13.05
N HIS A 121 -27.77 -21.75 -12.35
CA HIS A 121 -26.56 -22.53 -12.59
C HIS A 121 -26.39 -23.56 -11.49
N THR A 122 -25.99 -24.78 -11.85
CA THR A 122 -25.76 -25.85 -10.90
C THR A 122 -24.34 -26.36 -11.00
N VAL A 123 -23.66 -26.46 -9.85
CA VAL A 123 -22.32 -27.03 -9.70
C VAL A 123 -22.48 -28.38 -9.02
N GLN A 124 -22.05 -29.44 -9.70
CA GLN A 124 -22.07 -30.80 -9.20
C GLN A 124 -20.75 -31.11 -8.49
N LEU A 125 -20.81 -31.49 -7.21
CA LEU A 125 -19.65 -31.84 -6.40
C LEU A 125 -19.73 -33.30 -5.98
N TYR A 126 -18.77 -34.09 -6.43
CA TYR A 126 -18.65 -35.49 -6.06
C TYR A 126 -17.67 -35.61 -4.90
N ILE A 127 -18.12 -36.25 -3.83
CA ILE A 127 -17.31 -36.61 -2.68
C ILE A 127 -17.05 -38.10 -2.78
N GLU A 128 -15.81 -38.48 -3.09
CA GLU A 128 -15.37 -39.85 -3.22
C GLU A 128 -14.59 -40.30 -1.99
N ASN A 129 -14.90 -41.50 -1.51
CA ASN A 129 -14.13 -42.15 -0.45
C ASN A 129 -13.10 -43.10 -1.06
N THR A 130 -11.87 -42.61 -1.21
CA THR A 130 -10.70 -43.38 -1.64
C THR A 130 -10.05 -44.15 -0.48
N GLY A 131 -10.52 -43.94 0.75
CA GLY A 131 -10.06 -44.63 1.96
C GLY A 131 -10.55 -46.08 2.10
N LEU A 132 -10.03 -46.77 3.11
CA LEU A 132 -10.37 -48.16 3.45
C LEU A 132 -11.54 -48.28 4.45
N GLU A 133 -11.93 -47.18 5.10
CA GLU A 133 -13.02 -47.14 6.09
C GLU A 133 -14.22 -46.35 5.56
N THR A 134 -15.44 -46.71 5.99
CA THR A 134 -16.65 -45.90 5.72
C THR A 134 -16.54 -44.52 6.37
N ALA A 135 -16.82 -43.48 5.60
CA ALA A 135 -16.87 -42.10 6.07
C ALA A 135 -18.32 -41.60 6.18
N TRP A 136 -18.61 -40.87 7.24
CA TRP A 136 -19.89 -40.22 7.47
C TRP A 136 -19.79 -38.74 7.19
N LEU A 137 -20.53 -38.25 6.18
CA LEU A 137 -20.75 -36.81 6.00
C LEU A 137 -21.77 -36.36 7.06
N MET A 138 -21.30 -35.70 8.12
CA MET A 138 -22.11 -35.31 9.28
C MET A 138 -22.92 -34.03 9.03
N ASP A 139 -22.35 -33.08 8.28
CA ASP A 139 -22.99 -31.81 7.93
C ASP A 139 -22.40 -31.24 6.63
N HIS A 140 -23.23 -30.55 5.85
CA HIS A 140 -22.80 -29.78 4.70
C HIS A 140 -23.55 -28.45 4.67
N SER A 141 -22.79 -27.36 4.86
CA SER A 141 -23.37 -26.04 5.12
C SER A 141 -22.63 -24.97 4.32
N LEU A 142 -23.39 -24.02 3.77
CA LEU A 142 -22.85 -22.79 3.20
C LEU A 142 -22.70 -21.77 4.34
N LEU A 143 -21.47 -21.39 4.66
CA LEU A 143 -21.14 -20.66 5.89
C LEU A 143 -21.08 -19.13 5.73
N CYS A 144 -21.26 -18.63 4.50
CA CYS A 144 -21.39 -17.19 4.22
C CYS A 144 -22.77 -16.97 3.60
N GLY A 145 -23.56 -16.07 4.18
CA GLY A 145 -24.94 -15.74 3.78
C GLY A 145 -25.03 -15.04 2.43
N VAL A 146 -24.61 -15.69 1.35
CA VAL A 146 -24.78 -15.20 -0.01
C VAL A 146 -26.19 -15.59 -0.45
N ALA A 147 -27.10 -14.62 -0.54
CA ALA A 147 -28.53 -14.83 -0.79
C ALA A 147 -28.87 -15.59 -2.09
N HIS A 148 -27.88 -15.82 -2.96
CA HIS A 148 -28.02 -16.41 -4.29
C HIS A 148 -27.49 -17.83 -4.42
N PHE A 149 -26.75 -18.33 -3.42
CA PHE A 149 -26.30 -19.72 -3.39
C PHE A 149 -27.21 -20.56 -2.50
N SER A 150 -27.56 -21.76 -2.96
CA SER A 150 -28.35 -22.72 -2.19
C SER A 150 -27.89 -24.15 -2.43
N LEU A 151 -28.14 -25.03 -1.47
CA LEU A 151 -27.86 -26.46 -1.62
C LEU A 151 -29.09 -27.15 -2.21
N GLY A 152 -28.92 -27.78 -3.37
CA GLY A 152 -30.00 -28.48 -4.07
C GLY A 152 -30.48 -29.74 -3.35
N ASN A 153 -29.60 -30.41 -2.59
CA ASN A 153 -29.90 -31.65 -1.89
C ASN A 153 -29.66 -31.49 -0.37
N GLN A 154 -30.72 -31.51 0.44
CA GLN A 154 -30.64 -31.49 1.91
C GLN A 154 -30.62 -32.91 2.49
N HIS A 155 -29.58 -33.69 2.19
CA HIS A 155 -29.44 -35.02 2.78
C HIS A 155 -28.97 -34.94 4.23
N HIS A 156 -29.67 -35.62 5.15
CA HIS A 156 -29.25 -35.69 6.54
C HIS A 156 -28.35 -36.91 6.72
N SER A 157 -27.05 -36.67 6.93
CA SER A 157 -26.01 -37.68 7.22
C SER A 157 -25.92 -38.81 6.20
N LEU A 158 -24.89 -38.81 5.36
CA LEU A 158 -24.69 -39.84 4.33
C LEU A 158 -23.49 -40.72 4.65
N ASP A 159 -23.68 -42.04 4.52
CA ASP A 159 -22.64 -43.05 4.62
C ASP A 159 -21.97 -43.19 3.25
N ILE A 160 -20.67 -42.95 3.20
CA ILE A 160 -19.85 -43.09 2.00
C ILE A 160 -18.96 -44.32 2.20
N ALA A 161 -19.35 -45.46 1.62
CA ALA A 161 -18.58 -46.69 1.66
C ALA A 161 -17.24 -46.55 0.90
N PRO A 162 -16.21 -47.35 1.21
CA PRO A 162 -14.96 -47.37 0.43
C PRO A 162 -15.22 -47.56 -1.07
N LYS A 163 -14.54 -46.78 -1.91
CA LYS A 163 -14.70 -46.76 -3.38
C LYS A 163 -16.10 -46.38 -3.87
N SER A 164 -16.88 -45.69 -3.04
CA SER A 164 -18.16 -45.09 -3.43
C SER A 164 -18.06 -43.58 -3.38
N HIS A 165 -19.00 -42.92 -4.05
CA HIS A 165 -19.10 -41.47 -4.06
C HIS A 165 -20.54 -41.02 -3.79
N ILE A 166 -20.68 -39.80 -3.28
CA ILE A 166 -21.95 -39.10 -3.17
C ILE A 166 -21.86 -37.77 -3.91
N ASN A 167 -23.02 -37.23 -4.30
CA ASN A 167 -23.09 -35.97 -5.05
C ASN A 167 -23.83 -34.89 -4.25
N ILE A 168 -23.22 -33.72 -4.15
CA ILE A 168 -23.82 -32.50 -3.60
C ILE A 168 -23.99 -31.50 -4.74
N VAL A 169 -25.22 -31.01 -4.89
CA VAL A 169 -25.55 -29.98 -5.86
C VAL A 169 -25.55 -28.62 -5.18
N VAL A 170 -24.74 -27.69 -5.69
CA VAL A 170 -24.80 -26.28 -5.31
C VAL A 170 -25.48 -25.52 -6.43
N LYS A 171 -26.57 -24.83 -6.11
CA LYS A 171 -27.34 -24.00 -7.03
C LYS A 171 -26.96 -22.54 -6.83
N TYR A 172 -26.84 -21.81 -7.93
CA TYR A 172 -26.60 -20.38 -7.96
C TYR A 172 -27.59 -19.69 -8.88
N ILE A 173 -28.32 -18.70 -8.37
CA ILE A 173 -29.22 -17.86 -9.16
C ILE A 173 -28.80 -16.40 -8.96
N PRO A 174 -27.99 -15.83 -9.87
CA PRO A 174 -27.50 -14.46 -9.73
C PRO A 174 -28.66 -13.47 -9.86
N SER A 175 -28.88 -12.66 -8.82
CA SER A 175 -29.82 -11.53 -8.89
C SER A 175 -29.12 -10.20 -9.24
N LYS A 176 -27.80 -10.10 -8.99
CA LYS A 176 -26.95 -8.92 -9.16
C LYS A 176 -25.69 -9.23 -9.99
N ARG A 177 -25.05 -8.18 -10.50
CA ARG A 177 -23.81 -8.25 -11.31
C ARG A 177 -22.59 -8.33 -10.39
N GLY A 178 -21.55 -9.06 -10.79
CA GLY A 178 -20.27 -9.13 -10.06
C GLY A 178 -19.75 -10.56 -9.86
N VAL A 179 -18.73 -10.66 -9.01
CA VAL A 179 -18.16 -11.94 -8.55
C VAL A 179 -18.68 -12.24 -7.15
N GLU A 180 -19.39 -13.35 -6.98
CA GLU A 180 -19.88 -13.81 -5.69
C GLU A 180 -19.16 -15.11 -5.32
N THR A 181 -18.70 -15.23 -4.07
CA THR A 181 -18.04 -16.45 -3.57
C THR A 181 -18.78 -17.00 -2.38
N ALA A 182 -19.16 -18.28 -2.45
CA ALA A 182 -19.72 -19.03 -1.34
C ALA A 182 -18.70 -20.02 -0.77
N MET A 183 -18.71 -20.20 0.55
CA MET A 183 -17.86 -21.15 1.25
C MET A 183 -18.72 -22.35 1.71
N LEU A 184 -18.40 -23.52 1.16
CA LEU A 184 -19.02 -24.80 1.50
C LEU A 184 -18.13 -25.53 2.51
N ALA A 185 -18.63 -25.75 3.72
CA ALA A 185 -17.98 -26.60 4.70
C ALA A 185 -18.66 -27.95 4.79
N LEU A 186 -17.85 -29.00 4.77
CA LEU A 186 -18.27 -30.40 4.82
C LEU A 186 -17.63 -31.04 6.05
N GLU A 187 -18.44 -31.47 7.01
CA GLU A 187 -17.97 -32.16 8.22
C GLU A 187 -18.00 -33.68 7.99
N PHE A 188 -16.88 -34.34 8.24
CA PHE A 188 -16.73 -35.78 8.10
C PHE A 188 -16.33 -36.45 9.42
N LYS A 189 -16.74 -37.70 9.57
CA LYS A 189 -16.30 -38.58 10.66
C LYS A 189 -16.03 -39.98 10.12
N LEU A 190 -14.85 -40.55 10.41
CA LEU A 190 -14.57 -41.95 10.11
C LEU A 190 -15.05 -42.84 11.27
N ARG A 191 -15.36 -44.10 10.96
CA ARG A 191 -15.93 -45.07 11.91
C ARG A 191 -15.10 -45.20 13.20
N ASN A 192 -13.78 -45.19 13.08
CA ASN A 192 -12.86 -45.45 14.19
C ASN A 192 -12.06 -44.21 14.66
N SER A 193 -12.32 -43.02 14.11
CA SER A 193 -11.56 -41.81 14.45
C SER A 193 -12.32 -40.84 15.37
N PHE A 194 -11.60 -40.27 16.33
CA PHE A 194 -12.00 -39.07 17.07
C PHE A 194 -10.85 -38.06 16.96
N PRO A 195 -11.09 -36.78 16.62
CA PRO A 195 -12.36 -36.06 16.37
C PRO A 195 -12.86 -36.09 14.89
N SER A 196 -14.06 -35.55 14.63
CA SER A 196 -14.51 -35.21 13.26
C SER A 196 -13.58 -34.15 12.63
N PHE A 197 -13.58 -34.09 11.30
CA PHE A 197 -12.74 -33.17 10.53
C PHE A 197 -13.56 -32.47 9.44
N TYR A 198 -13.08 -31.31 8.99
CA TYR A 198 -13.76 -30.51 7.96
C TYR A 198 -12.95 -30.46 6.69
N ILE A 199 -13.63 -30.53 5.55
CA ILE A 199 -13.06 -30.12 4.27
C ILE A 199 -13.87 -28.92 3.76
N VAL A 200 -13.18 -27.84 3.42
CA VAL A 200 -13.77 -26.60 2.91
C VAL A 200 -13.52 -26.47 1.43
N ARG A 201 -14.54 -26.01 0.70
CA ARG A 201 -14.44 -25.58 -0.69
C ARG A 201 -15.01 -24.19 -0.89
N PHE A 202 -14.42 -23.46 -1.82
CA PHE A 202 -14.92 -22.17 -2.28
C PHE A 202 -15.56 -22.33 -3.65
N ILE A 203 -16.71 -21.70 -3.84
CA ILE A 203 -17.44 -21.70 -5.11
C ILE A 203 -17.65 -20.25 -5.49
N GLU A 204 -16.98 -19.82 -6.55
CA GLU A 204 -17.04 -18.47 -7.08
C GLU A 204 -17.81 -18.46 -8.39
N ALA A 205 -18.79 -17.57 -8.50
CA ALA A 205 -19.54 -17.33 -9.71
C ALA A 205 -19.29 -15.91 -10.21
N GLU A 206 -18.94 -15.77 -11.49
CA GLU A 206 -18.75 -14.49 -12.18
C GLU A 206 -19.95 -14.23 -13.11
N CYS A 207 -20.72 -13.17 -12.85
CA CYS A 207 -21.84 -12.77 -13.70
C CYS A 207 -21.46 -11.61 -14.64
N LEU A 208 -21.31 -11.89 -15.93
CA LEU A 208 -20.84 -10.96 -16.97
C LEU A 208 -21.99 -10.37 -17.82
N THR A 209 -21.73 -9.23 -18.46
CA THR A 209 -22.59 -8.62 -19.49
C THR A 209 -22.16 -9.04 -20.90
N THR A 210 -23.10 -9.20 -21.83
CA THR A 210 -22.82 -9.28 -23.28
C THR A 210 -22.36 -7.94 -23.90
N THR A 211 -22.12 -6.90 -23.09
CA THR A 211 -21.64 -5.56 -23.50
C THR A 211 -20.64 -4.98 -22.51
N GLY A 212 -19.82 -5.82 -21.88
CA GLY A 212 -18.80 -5.38 -20.93
C GLY A 212 -17.70 -6.43 -20.82
N ALA A 213 -16.76 -6.33 -21.75
CA ALA A 213 -15.47 -7.01 -21.70
C ALA A 213 -14.39 -6.10 -21.08
N GLU A 214 -14.77 -5.06 -20.36
CA GLU A 214 -13.86 -4.14 -19.70
C GLU A 214 -14.27 -3.93 -18.25
N ASP A 215 -13.26 -3.98 -17.39
CA ASP A 215 -13.28 -3.66 -15.95
C ASP A 215 -13.56 -4.79 -14.94
N THR A 216 -12.82 -5.90 -15.09
CA THR A 216 -12.21 -6.59 -13.93
C THR A 216 -10.70 -6.28 -13.86
N PRO A 217 -10.15 -5.82 -12.71
CA PRO A 217 -8.71 -5.72 -12.52
C PRO A 217 -8.14 -7.11 -12.16
N ASN A 218 -8.28 -8.08 -13.07
CA ASN A 218 -7.45 -9.27 -13.27
C ASN A 218 -8.17 -10.29 -14.17
N LEU A 219 -8.33 -10.00 -15.45
CA LEU A 219 -8.44 -11.00 -16.51
C LEU A 219 -7.69 -10.46 -17.73
N LEU A 220 -7.01 -11.35 -18.45
CA LEU A 220 -6.18 -11.03 -19.61
C LEU A 220 -6.99 -10.23 -20.64
N ARG A 221 -6.82 -8.90 -20.64
CA ARG A 221 -7.14 -8.08 -21.82
C ARG A 221 -6.32 -8.66 -22.97
N SER A 222 -7.00 -9.03 -24.06
CA SER A 222 -6.31 -9.44 -25.27
C SER A 222 -5.32 -8.36 -25.65
N HIS A 223 -4.07 -8.76 -25.82
CA HIS A 223 -3.06 -7.86 -26.33
C HIS A 223 -3.55 -7.29 -27.68
N PRO A 224 -3.41 -5.98 -27.95
CA PRO A 224 -3.33 -5.57 -29.34
C PRO A 224 -2.27 -6.46 -29.98
N SER A 225 -2.64 -7.09 -31.09
CA SER A 225 -1.77 -8.01 -31.83
C SER A 225 -0.39 -7.39 -31.93
N TRP A 226 0.62 -8.09 -31.40
CA TRP A 226 2.02 -7.75 -31.54
C TRP A 226 2.24 -7.28 -32.97
N THR A 227 2.51 -5.99 -33.16
CA THR A 227 3.02 -5.51 -34.43
C THR A 227 4.38 -6.16 -34.55
N PRO A 228 4.64 -6.99 -35.57
CA PRO A 228 5.99 -7.47 -35.82
C PRO A 228 6.95 -6.29 -35.82
N PRO A 229 8.23 -6.49 -35.46
CA PRO A 229 9.27 -5.50 -35.65
C PRO A 229 9.46 -5.30 -37.15
N ILE A 230 8.52 -4.60 -37.78
CA ILE A 230 8.78 -3.87 -39.00
C ILE A 230 9.87 -2.89 -38.60
N LYS A 231 10.97 -2.87 -39.34
CA LYS A 231 12.03 -1.89 -39.10
C LYS A 231 11.43 -0.50 -39.35
N PHE A 232 11.13 0.21 -38.27
CA PHE A 232 10.74 1.61 -38.32
C PHE A 232 11.99 2.47 -38.28
N THR A 233 12.03 3.52 -39.08
CA THR A 233 12.96 4.63 -38.88
C THR A 233 12.35 5.54 -37.82
N ILE A 234 13.08 5.77 -36.72
CA ILE A 234 12.66 6.67 -35.65
C ILE A 234 13.35 8.02 -35.86
N PHE A 235 12.56 9.04 -36.12
CA PHE A 235 13.00 10.43 -36.12
C PHE A 235 12.91 10.98 -34.70
N ASP A 236 13.98 11.63 -34.23
CA ASP A 236 14.06 12.09 -32.86
C ASP A 236 13.35 13.44 -32.66
N GLY A 237 12.93 13.70 -31.43
CA GLY A 237 12.23 14.92 -31.06
C GLY A 237 13.15 16.02 -30.57
N GLN A 238 12.57 17.19 -30.32
CA GLN A 238 13.24 18.25 -29.56
C GLN A 238 13.07 17.96 -28.06
N LEU A 239 14.17 17.94 -27.30
CA LEU A 239 14.15 17.89 -25.84
C LEU A 239 13.90 19.29 -25.26
N PRO A 240 13.34 19.41 -24.04
CA PRO A 240 13.30 20.68 -23.34
C PRO A 240 14.73 21.26 -23.22
N GLU A 241 14.90 22.57 -23.45
CA GLU A 241 16.22 23.21 -23.59
C GLU A 241 17.19 22.92 -22.43
N GLU A 242 16.64 22.83 -21.22
CA GLU A 242 17.35 22.57 -19.97
C GLU A 242 18.05 21.20 -19.96
N PHE A 243 17.50 20.22 -20.68
CA PHE A 243 18.08 18.88 -20.84
C PHE A 243 19.21 18.87 -21.88
N LEU A 244 19.22 19.82 -22.82
CA LEU A 244 20.29 19.95 -23.82
C LEU A 244 21.60 20.45 -23.18
N LYS A 245 21.52 21.31 -22.17
CA LYS A 245 22.69 21.77 -21.42
C LYS A 245 23.45 20.61 -20.74
N GLU A 246 22.76 19.54 -20.34
CA GLU A 246 23.39 18.36 -19.72
C GLU A 246 24.18 17.49 -20.69
N LYS A 247 23.82 17.45 -21.98
CA LYS A 247 24.64 16.71 -22.95
C LYS A 247 26.07 17.26 -23.01
N LYS A 248 26.28 18.51 -22.57
CA LYS A 248 27.60 19.13 -22.44
C LYS A 248 28.32 18.78 -21.12
N GLN A 249 27.60 18.33 -20.09
CA GLN A 249 28.21 17.88 -18.83
C GLN A 249 28.86 16.50 -19.02
N THR A 250 30.10 16.36 -18.56
CA THR A 250 30.87 15.13 -18.76
C THR A 250 30.45 14.08 -17.73
N LYS A 251 29.74 13.04 -18.17
CA LYS A 251 29.40 11.89 -17.30
C LYS A 251 30.67 11.11 -16.98
N LYS A 252 31.19 11.22 -15.75
CA LYS A 252 32.43 10.57 -15.33
C LYS A 252 32.27 9.05 -15.15
N VAL A 253 31.07 8.59 -14.77
CA VAL A 253 30.75 7.16 -14.63
C VAL A 253 29.61 6.77 -15.57
N GLN A 254 29.88 5.78 -16.42
CA GLN A 254 28.91 5.28 -17.39
C GLN A 254 27.73 4.57 -16.70
N LEU A 255 26.51 4.86 -17.15
CA LEU A 255 25.33 4.09 -16.83
C LEU A 255 25.09 3.09 -17.96
N LEU A 256 25.30 1.79 -17.70
CA LEU A 256 25.06 0.73 -18.69
C LEU A 256 23.57 0.62 -19.05
N ASN A 257 23.26 -0.09 -20.12
CA ASN A 257 21.88 -0.23 -20.59
C ASN A 257 21.02 -1.14 -19.72
N TYR A 258 21.62 -2.15 -19.07
CA TYR A 258 20.92 -3.16 -18.28
C TYR A 258 19.69 -3.69 -19.03
N GLU A 259 19.92 -4.26 -20.21
CA GLU A 259 18.82 -4.78 -21.03
C GLU A 259 18.07 -5.88 -20.27
N VAL A 260 16.74 -5.83 -20.34
CA VAL A 260 15.89 -6.89 -19.80
C VAL A 260 16.29 -8.18 -20.49
N GLU A 261 16.62 -9.21 -19.72
CA GLU A 261 17.05 -10.50 -20.28
C GLU A 261 16.04 -11.02 -21.32
N ASP A 262 16.52 -11.37 -22.52
CA ASP A 262 15.70 -11.70 -23.71
C ASP A 262 14.63 -12.78 -23.46
N ASN A 263 14.83 -13.60 -22.42
CA ASN A 263 13.95 -14.71 -22.03
C ASN A 263 13.20 -14.48 -20.71
N ILE A 264 12.94 -13.23 -20.30
CA ILE A 264 12.12 -12.96 -19.10
C ILE A 264 10.70 -13.55 -19.23
N ASN A 265 10.16 -13.62 -20.45
CA ASN A 265 8.88 -14.27 -20.73
C ASN A 265 8.91 -15.77 -20.42
N ASN A 266 10.03 -16.46 -20.69
CA ASN A 266 10.18 -17.87 -20.34
C ASN A 266 10.17 -18.07 -18.82
N LEU A 267 10.83 -17.19 -18.08
CA LEU A 267 10.77 -17.20 -16.60
C LEU A 267 9.33 -16.98 -16.13
N ILE A 268 8.60 -16.02 -16.70
CA ILE A 268 7.19 -15.77 -16.33
C ILE A 268 6.31 -16.98 -16.66
N LEU A 269 6.52 -17.64 -17.81
CA LEU A 269 5.81 -18.86 -18.17
C LEU A 269 6.11 -20.00 -17.19
N ALA A 270 7.38 -20.18 -16.82
CA ALA A 270 7.81 -21.14 -15.81
C ALA A 270 7.19 -20.84 -14.43
N LEU A 271 7.13 -19.58 -14.02
CA LEU A 271 6.50 -19.17 -12.77
C LEU A 271 4.99 -19.44 -12.76
N LYS A 272 4.33 -19.36 -13.92
CA LYS A 272 2.89 -19.69 -14.07
C LYS A 272 2.63 -21.20 -14.12
N ASN A 273 3.55 -21.98 -14.66
CA ASN A 273 3.39 -23.40 -14.87
C ASN A 273 4.57 -24.18 -14.26
N SER A 274 4.31 -24.89 -13.16
CA SER A 274 5.30 -25.70 -12.45
C SER A 274 5.92 -26.84 -13.26
N ALA A 275 5.37 -27.17 -14.43
CA ALA A 275 5.95 -28.17 -15.33
C ALA A 275 7.14 -27.64 -16.16
N ILE A 276 7.31 -26.31 -16.26
CA ILE A 276 8.41 -25.69 -17.00
C ILE A 276 9.50 -25.32 -16.01
N TYR A 277 10.69 -25.89 -16.20
CA TYR A 277 11.86 -25.60 -15.38
C TYR A 277 12.62 -24.36 -15.87
N ASP A 278 12.97 -23.47 -14.95
CA ASP A 278 13.89 -22.35 -15.18
C ASP A 278 14.75 -22.18 -13.93
N GLN A 279 16.08 -22.25 -14.08
CA GLN A 279 17.02 -22.20 -12.97
C GLN A 279 16.87 -20.92 -12.12
N ARG A 280 16.45 -19.80 -12.72
CA ARG A 280 16.26 -18.51 -12.05
C ARG A 280 15.15 -18.55 -10.99
N GLN A 281 14.23 -19.53 -11.07
CA GLN A 281 13.20 -19.73 -10.05
C GLN A 281 13.82 -20.05 -8.69
N THR A 282 14.88 -20.84 -8.66
CA THR A 282 15.59 -21.21 -7.43
C THR A 282 16.17 -19.96 -6.76
N THR A 283 16.78 -19.06 -7.55
CA THR A 283 17.29 -17.77 -7.06
C THR A 283 16.15 -16.92 -6.47
N LEU A 284 15.01 -16.78 -7.17
CA LEU A 284 13.86 -16.02 -6.69
C LEU A 284 13.24 -16.59 -5.40
N GLN A 285 13.17 -17.92 -5.29
CA GLN A 285 12.61 -18.63 -4.13
C GLN A 285 13.53 -18.62 -2.92
N SER A 286 14.85 -18.58 -3.13
CA SER A 286 15.82 -18.54 -2.03
C SER A 286 15.69 -17.26 -1.19
N PRO A 287 15.84 -17.31 0.15
CA PRO A 287 15.89 -16.10 0.99
C PRO A 287 16.99 -15.15 0.53
N LEU A 288 16.79 -13.84 0.69
CA LEU A 288 17.81 -12.86 0.30
C LEU A 288 19.03 -12.97 1.23
N SER A 289 20.21 -13.09 0.64
CA SER A 289 21.50 -13.20 1.33
C SER A 289 22.55 -12.38 0.60
N ILE A 290 23.72 -12.19 1.21
CA ILE A 290 24.84 -11.51 0.56
C ILE A 290 25.29 -12.21 -0.73
N SER A 291 25.21 -13.54 -0.80
CA SER A 291 25.68 -14.32 -1.94
C SER A 291 24.76 -14.26 -3.15
N ASN A 292 23.44 -14.09 -2.95
CA ASN A 292 22.47 -13.99 -4.02
C ASN A 292 21.92 -12.57 -4.24
N TYR A 293 22.40 -11.58 -3.49
CA TYR A 293 21.87 -10.21 -3.46
C TYR A 293 21.72 -9.60 -4.85
N THR A 294 22.82 -9.58 -5.61
CA THR A 294 22.86 -8.98 -6.94
C THR A 294 21.94 -9.69 -7.92
N GLU A 295 22.04 -11.01 -7.97
CA GLU A 295 21.28 -11.82 -8.93
C GLU A 295 19.78 -11.75 -8.64
N LYS A 296 19.38 -11.92 -7.38
CA LYS A 296 17.98 -11.92 -6.98
C LYS A 296 17.33 -10.55 -7.22
N LEU A 297 17.93 -9.46 -6.75
CA LEU A 297 17.36 -8.13 -6.95
C LEU A 297 17.33 -7.72 -8.43
N ARG A 298 18.33 -8.12 -9.23
CA ARG A 298 18.32 -7.91 -10.69
C ARG A 298 17.13 -8.59 -11.36
N LEU A 299 16.86 -9.86 -11.02
CA LEU A 299 15.72 -10.59 -11.55
C LEU A 299 14.39 -9.94 -11.15
N LEU A 300 14.27 -9.48 -9.91
CA LEU A 300 13.08 -8.78 -9.43
C LEU A 300 12.85 -7.47 -10.19
N LEU A 301 13.91 -6.68 -10.44
CA LEU A 301 13.83 -5.46 -11.24
C LEU A 301 13.41 -5.73 -12.68
N HIS A 302 13.95 -6.77 -13.34
CA HIS A 302 13.51 -7.15 -14.68
C HIS A 302 12.03 -7.58 -14.72
N LEU A 303 11.56 -8.31 -13.71
CA LEU A 303 10.14 -8.69 -13.58
C LEU A 303 9.24 -7.47 -13.35
N GLU A 304 9.71 -6.47 -12.62
CA GLU A 304 9.01 -5.21 -12.40
C GLU A 304 8.97 -4.36 -13.67
N GLU A 305 10.11 -4.14 -14.31
CA GLU A 305 10.24 -3.38 -15.55
C GLU A 305 9.34 -3.97 -16.66
N HIS A 306 9.33 -5.30 -16.81
CA HIS A 306 8.45 -5.98 -17.75
C HIS A 306 6.96 -5.76 -17.43
N GLN A 307 6.57 -5.75 -16.15
CA GLN A 307 5.18 -5.48 -15.79
C GLN A 307 4.81 -4.01 -16.02
N VAL A 308 5.69 -3.07 -15.71
CA VAL A 308 5.50 -1.63 -15.97
C VAL A 308 5.31 -1.40 -17.47
N GLU A 309 6.16 -2.00 -18.30
CA GLU A 309 6.05 -1.90 -19.76
C GLU A 309 4.71 -2.43 -20.27
N ARG A 310 4.28 -3.59 -19.76
CA ARG A 310 2.97 -4.15 -20.10
C ARG A 310 1.82 -3.22 -19.68
N ASP A 311 1.94 -2.56 -18.54
CA ASP A 311 0.90 -1.66 -18.04
C ASP A 311 0.84 -0.35 -18.81
N VAL A 312 2.00 0.23 -19.15
CA VAL A 312 2.10 1.45 -19.95
C VAL A 312 1.52 1.23 -21.35
N ARG A 313 1.77 0.07 -21.96
CA ARG A 313 1.22 -0.29 -23.28
C ARG A 313 -0.31 -0.30 -23.34
N LYS A 314 -1.02 -0.43 -22.21
CA LYS A 314 -2.49 -0.34 -22.17
C LYS A 314 -3.00 1.06 -22.53
N PHE A 315 -2.15 2.07 -22.37
CA PHE A 315 -2.49 3.45 -22.70
C PHE A 315 -2.17 3.81 -24.15
N ASN A 316 -1.44 2.97 -24.89
CA ASN A 316 -1.15 3.21 -26.30
C ASN A 316 -2.43 3.46 -27.10
N ILE A 317 -2.35 4.24 -28.16
CA ILE A 317 -3.46 4.54 -29.07
C ILE A 317 -3.09 3.94 -30.43
N PRO A 318 -3.89 3.04 -31.02
CA PRO A 318 -5.24 2.65 -30.62
C PRO A 318 -5.28 1.80 -29.34
N ASN A 319 -6.33 2.02 -28.54
CA ASN A 319 -6.78 1.15 -27.45
C ASN A 319 -8.30 1.00 -27.49
N ASP A 320 -8.84 0.34 -26.47
CA ASP A 320 -10.26 0.09 -26.28
C ASP A 320 -11.10 1.40 -26.24
N ASP A 321 -10.56 2.46 -25.62
CA ASP A 321 -11.24 3.75 -25.42
C ASP A 321 -11.12 4.69 -26.63
N GLN A 322 -9.99 4.64 -27.33
CA GLN A 322 -9.61 5.62 -28.35
C GLN A 322 -8.84 4.95 -29.49
N GLN A 323 -9.38 5.07 -30.70
CA GLN A 323 -8.74 4.52 -31.90
C GLN A 323 -7.62 5.42 -32.43
N GLU A 324 -7.78 6.73 -32.34
CA GLU A 324 -6.85 7.70 -32.92
C GLU A 324 -6.71 8.93 -32.03
N ALA A 325 -5.50 9.47 -31.93
CA ALA A 325 -5.22 10.71 -31.26
C ALA A 325 -5.13 11.87 -32.25
N THR A 326 -5.46 13.07 -31.80
CA THR A 326 -5.23 14.30 -32.55
C THR A 326 -4.35 15.23 -31.71
N MET A 327 -3.59 16.07 -32.39
CA MET A 327 -2.80 17.11 -31.75
C MET A 327 -3.13 18.47 -32.40
N GLU A 328 -2.85 19.53 -31.66
CA GLU A 328 -2.96 20.92 -32.12
C GLU A 328 -1.61 21.60 -31.94
N ARG A 329 -1.25 22.56 -32.81
CA ARG A 329 -0.08 23.40 -32.54
C ARG A 329 -0.36 24.29 -31.33
N ASP A 330 0.61 24.39 -30.43
CA ASP A 330 0.55 25.36 -29.36
C ASP A 330 0.53 26.79 -29.92
N GLN A 331 -0.17 27.71 -29.24
CA GLN A 331 -0.37 29.08 -29.76
C GLN A 331 0.88 29.94 -29.61
N VAL A 332 1.81 29.57 -28.73
CA VAL A 332 2.96 30.37 -28.32
C VAL A 332 4.29 29.73 -28.74
N SER A 333 4.31 28.42 -28.98
CA SER A 333 5.52 27.65 -29.30
C SER A 333 5.31 26.72 -30.50
N GLU A 334 6.42 26.18 -31.06
CA GLU A 334 6.37 25.15 -32.11
C GLU A 334 5.99 23.75 -31.57
N LEU A 335 5.60 23.64 -30.30
CA LEU A 335 5.21 22.38 -29.66
C LEU A 335 3.84 21.92 -30.11
N LEU A 336 3.60 20.60 -30.02
CA LEU A 336 2.31 20.00 -30.30
C LEU A 336 1.60 19.63 -28.99
N VAL A 337 0.33 19.99 -28.87
CA VAL A 337 -0.53 19.69 -27.72
C VAL A 337 -1.31 18.42 -28.01
N LEU A 338 -1.04 17.37 -27.24
CA LEU A 338 -1.83 16.15 -27.22
C LEU A 338 -2.89 16.26 -26.12
N LYS A 339 -4.17 16.23 -26.50
CA LYS A 339 -5.30 16.21 -25.55
C LYS A 339 -5.77 14.78 -25.32
N PHE A 340 -6.06 14.44 -24.07
CA PHE A 340 -6.59 13.12 -23.71
C PHE A 340 -8.11 13.19 -23.60
N THR A 341 -8.81 12.28 -24.28
CA THR A 341 -10.28 12.19 -24.26
C THR A 341 -10.80 11.38 -23.08
N SER A 342 -9.99 10.45 -22.56
CA SER A 342 -10.33 9.62 -21.42
C SER A 342 -9.48 10.01 -20.20
N GLY A 343 -10.10 9.92 -19.02
CA GLY A 343 -9.44 10.24 -17.78
C GLY A 343 -8.23 9.35 -17.43
N ASN A 344 -8.15 8.16 -18.01
CA ASN A 344 -7.09 7.20 -17.69
C ASN A 344 -5.90 7.41 -18.63
N PHE A 345 -4.95 8.26 -18.25
CA PHE A 345 -3.66 8.42 -18.92
C PHE A 345 -2.53 7.94 -17.99
N PRO A 346 -1.37 7.52 -18.53
CA PRO A 346 -0.24 7.13 -17.71
C PRO A 346 0.31 8.36 -16.98
N VAL A 347 0.87 8.17 -15.79
CA VAL A 347 1.58 9.26 -15.10
C VAL A 347 2.82 9.59 -15.95
N LEU A 348 2.85 10.81 -16.50
CA LEU A 348 3.95 11.33 -17.31
C LEU A 348 4.68 12.42 -16.55
N GLU A 349 5.99 12.48 -16.75
CA GLU A 349 6.86 13.53 -16.26
C GLU A 349 7.48 14.32 -17.42
N ARG A 350 7.96 15.52 -17.10
CA ARG A 350 8.73 16.34 -18.04
C ARG A 350 10.00 15.60 -18.47
N GLY A 351 10.21 15.47 -19.78
CA GLY A 351 11.30 14.71 -20.39
C GLY A 351 10.95 13.27 -20.78
N ASP A 352 9.77 12.76 -20.40
CA ASP A 352 9.28 11.45 -20.86
C ASP A 352 9.07 11.42 -22.38
N GLN A 353 9.04 10.21 -22.92
CA GLN A 353 9.08 9.96 -24.36
C GLN A 353 7.82 9.24 -24.83
N LEU A 354 7.29 9.72 -25.95
CA LEU A 354 6.23 9.05 -26.70
C LEU A 354 6.72 8.79 -28.12
N LEU A 355 6.36 7.66 -28.70
CA LEU A 355 6.51 7.42 -30.13
C LEU A 355 5.17 7.66 -30.81
N VAL A 356 5.19 8.47 -31.86
CA VAL A 356 4.00 8.89 -32.57
C VAL A 356 4.13 8.50 -34.04
N SER A 357 3.06 7.97 -34.62
CA SER A 357 3.00 7.68 -36.06
C SER A 357 1.70 8.24 -36.65
N PRO A 358 1.77 9.02 -37.74
CA PRO A 358 0.57 9.41 -38.48
C PRO A 358 -0.22 8.20 -38.95
N VAL A 359 -1.55 8.27 -38.90
CA VAL A 359 -2.41 7.18 -39.39
C VAL A 359 -2.16 6.98 -40.89
N GLY A 360 -1.81 5.75 -41.28
CA GLY A 360 -1.43 5.38 -42.65
C GLY A 360 0.08 5.33 -42.90
N GLU A 361 0.92 5.91 -42.02
CA GLU A 361 2.37 5.76 -42.06
C GLU A 361 2.78 4.35 -41.59
N ARG A 362 3.71 3.73 -42.31
CA ARG A 362 4.14 2.33 -42.07
C ARG A 362 5.64 2.17 -41.89
N LYS A 363 6.43 3.20 -42.17
CA LYS A 363 7.90 3.16 -42.14
C LYS A 363 8.48 4.04 -41.04
N ASN A 364 7.81 5.14 -40.71
CA ASN A 364 8.37 6.17 -39.85
C ASN A 364 7.64 6.26 -38.51
N LYS A 365 8.40 6.49 -37.45
CA LYS A 365 7.90 6.89 -36.13
C LYS A 365 8.64 8.14 -35.71
N TYR A 366 7.95 9.00 -34.96
CA TYR A 366 8.46 10.29 -34.51
C TYR A 366 8.47 10.29 -33.00
N ARG A 367 9.63 10.52 -32.39
CA ARG A 367 9.73 10.64 -30.93
C ARG A 367 9.31 12.05 -30.52
N GLY A 368 8.35 12.12 -29.61
CA GLY A 368 7.94 13.34 -28.93
C GLY A 368 8.46 13.34 -27.49
N TYR A 369 9.02 14.46 -27.04
CA TYR A 369 9.43 14.64 -25.65
C TYR A 369 8.44 15.54 -24.90
N VAL A 370 8.02 15.10 -23.72
CA VAL A 370 7.12 15.86 -22.85
C VAL A 370 7.81 17.12 -22.33
N HIS A 371 7.24 18.28 -22.65
CA HIS A 371 7.71 19.59 -22.20
C HIS A 371 6.95 20.09 -20.98
N THR A 372 5.63 19.98 -21.02
CA THR A 372 4.74 20.32 -19.90
C THR A 372 3.63 19.29 -19.80
N VAL A 373 3.25 18.98 -18.56
CA VAL A 373 2.13 18.10 -18.24
C VAL A 373 1.05 18.97 -17.63
N GLN A 374 -0.11 19.01 -18.27
CA GLN A 374 -1.31 19.67 -17.77
C GLN A 374 -2.36 18.61 -17.43
N HIS A 375 -3.47 19.03 -16.83
CA HIS A 375 -4.49 18.10 -16.31
C HIS A 375 -5.13 17.19 -17.39
N GLU A 376 -5.28 17.66 -18.63
CA GLU A 376 -5.95 16.94 -19.72
C GLU A 376 -5.14 16.95 -21.02
N SER A 377 -3.90 17.42 -20.96
CA SER A 377 -3.04 17.57 -22.11
C SER A 377 -1.57 17.48 -21.74
N VAL A 378 -0.76 17.05 -22.69
CA VAL A 378 0.69 17.20 -22.63
C VAL A 378 1.19 17.96 -23.85
N THR A 379 2.20 18.80 -23.65
CA THR A 379 2.90 19.44 -24.77
C THR A 379 4.14 18.63 -25.13
N LEU A 380 4.31 18.36 -26.42
CA LEU A 380 5.33 17.49 -26.97
C LEU A 380 6.21 18.25 -27.96
N GLY A 381 7.52 18.09 -27.83
CA GLY A 381 8.50 18.59 -28.79
C GLY A 381 8.91 17.52 -29.78
N PHE A 382 8.79 17.81 -31.07
CA PHE A 382 9.11 16.91 -32.18
C PHE A 382 10.19 17.53 -33.08
N GLY A 383 10.86 16.69 -33.87
CA GLY A 383 11.78 17.13 -34.91
C GLY A 383 11.04 17.75 -36.11
N LYS A 384 11.78 18.49 -36.95
CA LYS A 384 11.23 19.15 -38.14
C LYS A 384 10.55 18.18 -39.11
N GLU A 385 11.03 16.93 -39.12
CA GLU A 385 10.52 15.85 -39.95
C GLU A 385 9.03 15.55 -39.72
N LEU A 386 8.52 15.77 -38.51
CA LEU A 386 7.07 15.73 -38.25
C LEU A 386 6.42 17.10 -38.43
N LEU A 387 7.07 18.17 -37.93
CA LEU A 387 6.49 19.51 -37.91
C LEU A 387 6.22 20.06 -39.31
N ASP A 388 7.04 19.72 -40.30
CA ASP A 388 6.91 20.18 -41.69
C ASP A 388 5.70 19.54 -42.40
N ILE A 389 5.33 18.31 -42.02
CA ILE A 389 4.17 17.60 -42.58
C ILE A 389 2.91 17.74 -41.73
N PHE A 390 3.01 18.34 -40.54
CA PHE A 390 1.92 18.40 -39.57
C PHE A 390 0.82 19.39 -39.99
N VAL A 391 -0.42 18.90 -39.98
CA VAL A 391 -1.64 19.70 -40.18
C VAL A 391 -2.57 19.51 -38.98
N ASN A 392 -3.29 20.55 -38.57
CA ASN A 392 -4.28 20.45 -37.48
C ASN A 392 -5.31 19.36 -37.81
N SER A 393 -5.74 18.64 -36.77
CA SER A 393 -6.66 17.49 -36.88
C SER A 393 -6.09 16.26 -37.59
N MET A 394 -4.78 16.24 -37.90
CA MET A 394 -4.11 15.01 -38.30
C MET A 394 -4.24 13.95 -37.20
N LYS A 395 -4.41 12.70 -37.62
CA LYS A 395 -4.67 11.56 -36.74
C LYS A 395 -3.40 10.76 -36.53
N PHE A 396 -3.21 10.28 -35.30
CA PHE A 396 -1.98 9.60 -34.88
C PHE A 396 -2.28 8.34 -34.07
N HIS A 397 -1.39 7.36 -34.21
CA HIS A 397 -1.17 6.32 -33.22
C HIS A 397 -0.06 6.75 -32.26
N ILE A 398 -0.20 6.39 -30.98
CA ILE A 398 0.68 6.82 -29.90
C ILE A 398 1.15 5.60 -29.11
N GLU A 399 2.45 5.49 -28.92
CA GLU A 399 3.07 4.48 -28.07
C GLU A 399 3.78 5.18 -26.91
N PHE A 400 3.37 4.88 -25.68
CA PHE A 400 3.98 5.41 -24.47
C PHE A 400 5.22 4.60 -24.13
N MET A 401 6.33 5.29 -23.85
CA MET A 401 7.60 4.64 -23.53
C MET A 401 7.85 4.66 -22.02
N VAL A 402 8.35 3.55 -21.48
CA VAL A 402 8.79 3.49 -20.08
C VAL A 402 10.10 4.23 -19.92
N ASN A 403 10.18 5.11 -18.93
CA ASN A 403 11.43 5.71 -18.52
C ASN A 403 12.29 4.69 -17.76
N ARG A 404 13.27 4.10 -18.46
CA ARG A 404 14.17 3.08 -17.91
C ARG A 404 15.27 3.61 -17.00
N LEU A 405 15.38 4.94 -16.81
CA LEU A 405 16.44 5.55 -16.01
C LEU A 405 16.43 4.99 -14.58
N ASN A 406 15.24 4.84 -13.99
CA ASN A 406 15.08 4.36 -12.62
C ASN A 406 15.59 2.92 -12.48
N PHE A 407 15.17 2.02 -13.37
CA PHE A 407 15.62 0.62 -13.39
C PHE A 407 17.12 0.51 -13.58
N ARG A 408 17.67 1.18 -14.59
CA ARG A 408 19.11 1.16 -14.87
C ARG A 408 19.93 1.65 -13.69
N THR A 409 19.45 2.67 -13.02
CA THR A 409 20.14 3.23 -11.85
C THR A 409 20.10 2.26 -10.68
N MET A 410 18.96 1.62 -10.42
CA MET A 410 18.84 0.58 -9.39
C MET A 410 19.74 -0.63 -9.70
N HIS A 411 19.79 -1.09 -10.95
CA HIS A 411 20.73 -2.14 -11.37
C HIS A 411 22.18 -1.78 -11.07
N ARG A 412 22.61 -0.57 -11.46
CA ARG A 412 23.96 -0.07 -11.15
C ARG A 412 24.23 -0.02 -9.65
N ALA A 413 23.28 0.46 -8.86
CA ALA A 413 23.45 0.53 -7.41
C ALA A 413 23.55 -0.85 -6.76
N ILE A 414 22.80 -1.84 -7.23
CA ILE A 414 22.92 -3.22 -6.75
C ILE A 414 24.32 -3.78 -7.04
N GLU A 415 24.84 -3.57 -8.26
CA GLU A 415 26.20 -4.01 -8.62
C GLU A 415 27.27 -3.29 -7.80
N LEU A 416 27.13 -1.97 -7.63
CA LEU A 416 28.06 -1.15 -6.85
C LEU A 416 28.01 -1.49 -5.37
N ALA A 417 26.85 -1.81 -4.80
CA ALA A 417 26.74 -2.16 -3.39
C ALA A 417 27.66 -3.33 -3.01
N MET A 418 27.71 -4.36 -3.86
CA MET A 418 28.62 -5.49 -3.65
C MET A 418 30.07 -5.12 -3.95
N LYS A 419 30.34 -4.39 -5.06
CA LYS A 419 31.71 -3.96 -5.43
C LYS A 419 32.35 -3.02 -4.39
N SER A 420 31.56 -2.16 -3.76
CA SER A 420 31.98 -1.23 -2.71
C SER A 420 32.01 -1.86 -1.32
N GLY A 421 31.74 -3.17 -1.20
CA GLY A 421 31.82 -3.88 0.07
C GLY A 421 30.77 -3.44 1.10
N LEU A 422 29.56 -3.07 0.68
CA LEU A 422 28.45 -2.70 1.59
C LEU A 422 27.82 -3.90 2.32
N GLY A 423 28.38 -5.10 2.19
CA GLY A 423 27.93 -6.30 2.89
C GLY A 423 27.65 -6.09 4.38
N PRO A 424 28.58 -5.54 5.18
CA PRO A 424 28.36 -5.26 6.60
C PRO A 424 27.25 -4.24 6.91
N VAL A 425 26.89 -3.39 5.95
CA VAL A 425 25.81 -2.41 6.08
C VAL A 425 24.46 -3.04 5.73
N LEU A 426 24.40 -3.85 4.67
CA LEU A 426 23.17 -4.46 4.17
C LEU A 426 22.79 -5.75 4.90
N PHE A 427 23.79 -6.51 5.33
CA PHE A 427 23.66 -7.77 6.07
C PHE A 427 24.54 -7.69 7.33
N PRO A 428 24.23 -6.76 8.27
CA PRO A 428 25.00 -6.64 9.48
C PRO A 428 24.87 -7.90 10.31
N GLU A 429 25.99 -8.45 10.77
CA GLU A 429 25.97 -9.48 11.79
C GLU A 429 25.51 -8.83 13.10
N ALA A 430 24.63 -9.50 13.85
CA ALA A 430 24.27 -9.04 15.19
C ALA A 430 25.58 -8.97 16.00
N PRO A 431 26.00 -7.81 16.51
CA PRO A 431 27.30 -7.72 17.16
C PRO A 431 27.30 -8.62 18.40
N PRO A 432 28.44 -9.27 18.72
CA PRO A 432 28.60 -9.89 20.02
C PRO A 432 28.38 -8.81 21.08
N SER A 433 27.49 -9.07 22.04
CA SER A 433 27.21 -8.22 23.19
C SER A 433 28.53 -7.78 23.84
N SER A 434 29.06 -6.61 23.48
CA SER A 434 30.38 -6.19 23.96
C SER A 434 30.51 -4.66 24.02
N ALA A 435 31.00 -4.24 25.20
CA ALA A 435 31.24 -2.90 25.73
C ALA A 435 30.01 -2.02 26.04
N PRO A 436 29.88 -1.48 27.27
CA PRO A 436 28.93 -0.42 27.55
C PRO A 436 29.32 0.83 26.74
N LEU A 437 28.56 1.11 25.67
CA LEU A 437 28.66 2.35 24.93
C LEU A 437 28.27 3.50 25.86
N THR A 438 29.23 4.38 26.16
CA THR A 438 28.94 5.62 26.88
C THR A 438 28.37 6.61 25.87
N LEU A 439 27.05 6.82 25.94
CA LEU A 439 26.37 7.78 25.08
C LEU A 439 26.75 9.21 25.47
N PRO A 440 26.91 10.12 24.50
CA PRO A 440 27.25 11.50 24.79
C PRO A 440 26.10 12.19 25.54
N ASP A 441 26.43 13.03 26.52
CA ASP A 441 25.46 13.94 27.11
C ASP A 441 25.33 15.17 26.18
N LEU A 442 24.17 15.31 25.56
CA LEU A 442 23.94 16.30 24.50
C LEU A 442 23.01 17.40 25.00
N LYS A 443 23.40 18.65 24.73
CA LYS A 443 22.49 19.79 24.87
C LYS A 443 21.81 20.00 23.53
N LEU A 444 20.55 19.61 23.44
CA LEU A 444 19.80 19.69 22.19
C LEU A 444 19.50 21.15 21.81
N PHE A 445 19.37 21.42 20.51
CA PHE A 445 18.89 22.70 19.99
C PHE A 445 17.42 22.86 20.37
N ASP A 446 16.60 21.82 20.16
CA ASP A 446 15.24 21.78 20.69
C ASP A 446 15.21 21.18 22.12
N LYS A 447 15.03 22.06 23.11
CA LYS A 447 14.91 21.69 24.54
C LYS A 447 13.70 20.82 24.86
N LYS A 448 12.66 20.79 24.01
CA LYS A 448 11.50 19.92 24.23
C LYS A 448 11.87 18.45 24.02
N LEU A 449 12.79 18.17 23.10
CA LEU A 449 13.25 16.81 22.80
C LEU A 449 14.06 16.21 23.96
N GLU A 450 14.72 17.02 24.79
CA GLU A 450 15.44 16.55 26.00
C GLU A 450 14.49 15.88 27.00
N LYS A 451 13.20 16.27 27.00
CA LYS A 451 12.16 15.67 27.84
C LYS A 451 11.54 14.42 27.21
N ASN A 452 11.83 14.12 25.95
CA ASN A 452 11.37 12.91 25.28
C ASN A 452 12.49 11.86 25.26
N PRO A 453 12.47 10.85 26.15
CA PRO A 453 13.53 9.84 26.23
C PRO A 453 13.74 9.03 24.95
N GLU A 454 12.72 8.79 24.13
CA GLU A 454 12.91 8.03 22.88
C GLU A 454 13.67 8.85 21.84
N GLN A 455 13.25 10.11 21.64
CA GLN A 455 13.91 11.01 20.68
C GLN A 455 15.31 11.40 21.15
N TYR A 456 15.49 11.71 22.44
CA TYR A 456 16.81 12.04 23.00
C TYR A 456 17.81 10.89 22.82
N ARG A 457 17.41 9.66 23.18
CA ARG A 457 18.26 8.48 22.98
C ARG A 457 18.58 8.23 21.51
N ALA A 458 17.60 8.41 20.62
CA ALA A 458 17.83 8.30 19.18
C ALA A 458 18.95 9.24 18.72
N VAL A 459 18.87 10.52 19.12
CA VAL A 459 19.89 11.52 18.80
C VAL A 459 21.25 11.13 19.38
N GLN A 460 21.30 10.67 20.64
CA GLN A 460 22.55 10.22 21.27
C GLN A 460 23.22 9.06 20.51
N HIS A 461 22.45 8.03 20.14
CA HIS A 461 22.95 6.88 19.38
C HIS A 461 23.42 7.29 17.97
N ILE A 462 22.67 8.18 17.31
CA ILE A 462 23.04 8.69 15.99
C ILE A 462 24.35 9.49 16.07
N VAL A 463 24.46 10.45 16.99
CA VAL A 463 25.68 11.26 17.14
C VAL A 463 26.89 10.42 17.55
N ALA A 464 26.69 9.41 18.40
CA ALA A 464 27.74 8.48 18.81
C ALA A 464 28.19 7.51 17.71
N GLY A 465 27.38 7.32 16.65
CA GLY A 465 27.66 6.31 15.63
C GLY A 465 27.57 4.87 16.13
N SER A 466 26.73 4.60 17.14
CA SER A 466 26.79 3.34 17.91
C SER A 466 26.49 2.08 17.12
N SER A 467 25.76 2.17 16.00
CA SER A 467 25.38 1.02 15.18
C SER A 467 26.37 0.73 14.06
N LYS A 468 27.36 1.59 13.80
CA LYS A 468 28.29 1.45 12.66
C LYS A 468 28.97 0.07 12.68
N PRO A 469 29.09 -0.63 11.54
CA PRO A 469 28.69 -0.22 10.19
C PRO A 469 27.20 -0.43 9.84
N ALA A 470 26.41 -1.02 10.74
CA ALA A 470 25.00 -1.27 10.52
C ALA A 470 24.17 0.02 10.53
N PRO A 471 23.08 0.09 9.73
CA PRO A 471 22.15 1.21 9.79
C PRO A 471 21.46 1.34 11.15
N TYR A 472 21.36 2.57 11.66
CA TYR A 472 20.51 2.89 12.81
C TYR A 472 19.08 3.18 12.34
N VAL A 473 18.09 2.55 12.95
CA VAL A 473 16.68 2.65 12.55
C VAL A 473 15.90 3.48 13.56
N VAL A 474 15.29 4.55 13.09
CA VAL A 474 14.31 5.35 13.83
C VAL A 474 12.91 4.94 13.36
N PHE A 475 12.30 4.00 14.07
CA PHE A 475 10.95 3.56 13.80
C PHE A 475 9.94 4.43 14.53
N GLY A 476 8.89 4.89 13.86
CA GLY A 476 7.89 5.71 14.51
C GLY A 476 6.61 5.88 13.69
N PRO A 477 5.42 5.63 14.25
CA PRO A 477 4.15 5.90 13.58
C PRO A 477 3.96 7.36 13.16
N PRO A 478 2.92 7.71 12.37
CA PRO A 478 2.65 9.09 12.01
C PRO A 478 2.57 9.97 13.26
N GLY A 479 3.08 11.20 13.19
CA GLY A 479 3.00 12.15 14.30
C GLY A 479 3.94 11.88 15.49
N THR A 480 4.84 10.90 15.41
CA THR A 480 5.79 10.59 16.51
C THR A 480 7.09 11.40 16.49
N GLY A 481 7.22 12.34 15.54
CA GLY A 481 8.38 13.24 15.46
C GLY A 481 9.64 12.60 14.85
N LYS A 482 9.51 11.65 13.91
CA LYS A 482 10.64 11.05 13.18
C LYS A 482 11.52 12.12 12.52
N THR A 483 10.95 12.95 11.66
CA THR A 483 11.66 14.01 10.93
C THR A 483 12.29 15.02 11.89
N VAL A 484 11.58 15.42 12.95
CA VAL A 484 12.14 16.31 14.01
C VAL A 484 13.36 15.67 14.68
N THR A 485 13.33 14.37 14.95
CA THR A 485 14.46 13.62 15.51
C THR A 485 15.66 13.60 14.56
N LEU A 486 15.43 13.39 13.26
CA LEU A 486 16.51 13.42 12.26
C LEU A 486 17.11 14.82 12.11
N VAL A 487 16.27 15.85 12.07
CA VAL A 487 16.69 17.26 11.99
C VAL A 487 17.59 17.62 13.17
N GLU A 488 17.17 17.27 14.39
CA GLU A 488 18.00 17.49 15.59
C GLU A 488 19.33 16.73 15.50
N ALA A 489 19.31 15.46 15.10
CA ALA A 489 20.53 14.67 14.95
C ALA A 489 21.50 15.27 13.91
N ILE A 490 21.00 15.77 12.78
CA ILE A 490 21.80 16.45 11.76
C ILE A 490 22.43 17.73 12.33
N LYS A 491 21.66 18.56 13.06
CA LYS A 491 22.17 19.77 13.72
C LYS A 491 23.30 19.42 14.70
N GLN A 492 23.12 18.38 15.52
CA GLN A 492 24.14 17.92 16.47
C GLN A 492 25.40 17.41 15.77
N ILE A 493 25.27 16.62 14.69
CA ILE A 493 26.44 16.13 13.93
C ILE A 493 27.22 17.31 13.34
N ILE A 494 26.55 18.28 12.71
CA ILE A 494 27.24 19.45 12.13
C ILE A 494 27.92 20.27 13.23
N HIS A 495 27.30 20.42 14.39
CA HIS A 495 27.86 21.17 15.51
C HIS A 495 29.08 20.47 16.15
N CYS A 496 28.99 19.16 16.39
CA CYS A 496 30.02 18.40 17.11
C CYS A 496 31.11 17.81 16.19
N GLN A 497 30.83 17.66 14.90
CA GLN A 497 31.70 16.98 13.92
C GLN A 497 31.80 17.81 12.63
N PRO A 498 32.58 18.92 12.63
CA PRO A 498 32.59 19.92 11.55
C PRO A 498 33.11 19.39 10.20
N HIS A 499 33.80 18.25 10.18
CA HIS A 499 34.26 17.59 8.95
C HIS A 499 33.23 16.61 8.36
N SER A 500 32.02 16.55 8.93
CA SER A 500 30.97 15.67 8.43
C SER A 500 30.35 16.20 7.14
N CYS A 501 30.20 15.33 6.15
CA CYS A 501 29.39 15.59 4.98
C CYS A 501 28.18 14.65 5.01
N ILE A 502 26.99 15.25 5.04
CA ILE A 502 25.73 14.57 5.28
C ILE A 502 24.93 14.56 3.97
N LEU A 503 24.48 13.39 3.55
CA LEU A 503 23.51 13.21 2.48
C LEU A 503 22.15 12.85 3.09
N VAL A 504 21.15 13.69 2.84
CA VAL A 504 19.78 13.47 3.30
C VAL A 504 18.89 13.10 2.11
N CYS A 505 18.18 11.99 2.24
CA CYS A 505 17.34 11.45 1.20
C CYS A 505 15.94 11.13 1.70
N ALA A 506 14.96 11.23 0.81
CA ALA A 506 13.63 10.66 0.98
C ALA A 506 13.06 10.25 -0.38
N HIS A 507 11.91 9.57 -0.38
CA HIS A 507 11.29 9.10 -1.62
C HIS A 507 10.68 10.25 -2.45
N THR A 508 10.04 11.24 -1.80
CA THR A 508 9.32 12.34 -2.47
C THR A 508 10.02 13.68 -2.26
N ASN A 509 9.86 14.62 -3.21
CA ASN A 509 10.42 15.98 -3.04
C ASN A 509 9.88 16.66 -1.77
N LYS A 510 8.58 16.55 -1.50
CA LYS A 510 7.96 17.21 -0.34
C LYS A 510 8.52 16.72 1.00
N ALA A 511 8.86 15.43 1.14
CA ALA A 511 9.50 14.91 2.34
C ALA A 511 10.90 15.51 2.54
N VAL A 512 11.69 15.61 1.47
CA VAL A 512 13.00 16.27 1.51
C VAL A 512 12.87 17.76 1.83
N ASP A 513 11.90 18.44 1.21
CA ASP A 513 11.65 19.87 1.41
C ASP A 513 11.32 20.15 2.87
N THR A 514 10.41 19.39 3.47
CA THR A 514 10.00 19.54 4.88
C THR A 514 11.19 19.43 5.84
N LEU A 515 12.09 18.48 5.57
CA LEU A 515 13.32 18.30 6.34
C LEU A 515 14.28 19.48 6.14
N CYS A 516 14.46 19.95 4.90
CA CYS A 516 15.26 21.13 4.59
C CYS A 516 14.74 22.40 5.25
N GLU A 517 13.43 22.65 5.20
CA GLU A 517 12.78 23.80 5.83
C GLU A 517 13.06 23.82 7.34
N SER A 518 13.00 22.65 7.99
CA SER A 518 13.31 22.49 9.42
C SER A 518 14.79 22.68 9.77
N LEU A 519 15.69 22.56 8.78
CA LEU A 519 17.13 22.79 8.92
C LEU A 519 17.55 24.22 8.60
N LEU A 520 16.74 25.00 7.87
CA LEU A 520 17.10 26.34 7.38
C LEU A 520 17.58 27.28 8.48
N GLN A 521 16.90 27.27 9.63
CA GLN A 521 17.18 28.19 10.73
C GLN A 521 18.61 28.04 11.29
N ASP A 522 19.09 26.80 11.43
CA ASP A 522 20.36 26.52 12.13
C ASP A 522 21.49 26.08 11.18
N VAL A 523 21.14 25.51 10.02
CA VAL A 523 22.09 24.89 9.07
C VAL A 523 21.97 25.50 7.67
N GLY A 524 21.13 26.52 7.46
CA GLY A 524 20.86 27.12 6.14
C GLY A 524 22.10 27.42 5.26
N PRO A 525 23.15 28.09 5.77
CA PRO A 525 24.37 28.37 5.00
C PRO A 525 25.15 27.12 4.56
N GLN A 526 24.93 25.99 5.24
CA GLN A 526 25.58 24.70 5.01
C GLN A 526 24.64 23.69 4.33
N LEU A 527 23.46 24.12 3.90
CA LEU A 527 22.44 23.27 3.28
C LEU A 527 22.39 23.49 1.77
N LEU A 528 22.35 22.40 1.02
CA LEU A 528 22.07 22.39 -0.42
C LEU A 528 20.93 21.42 -0.75
N ARG A 529 19.80 21.95 -1.22
CA ARG A 529 18.64 21.19 -1.71
C ARG A 529 18.77 20.95 -3.22
N ILE A 530 18.87 19.69 -3.62
CA ILE A 530 19.12 19.30 -5.02
C ILE A 530 17.88 18.64 -5.62
N TYR A 531 17.20 19.34 -6.52
CA TYR A 531 16.04 18.85 -7.27
C TYR A 531 16.46 18.15 -8.58
N ALA A 532 15.60 17.23 -9.02
CA ALA A 532 15.70 16.63 -10.35
C ALA A 532 15.28 17.62 -11.43
N LYS A 533 15.76 17.41 -12.66
CA LYS A 533 15.43 18.28 -13.81
C LYS A 533 13.98 18.18 -14.28
N SER A 534 13.35 17.04 -14.01
CA SER A 534 11.92 16.85 -14.30
C SER A 534 11.03 17.60 -13.32
N HIS A 535 11.57 18.10 -12.20
CA HIS A 535 10.79 18.88 -11.24
C HIS A 535 10.42 20.25 -11.82
N SER A 536 9.29 20.80 -11.37
CA SER A 536 8.84 22.13 -11.80
C SER A 536 9.51 23.20 -10.93
N PRO A 537 10.16 24.22 -11.53
CA PRO A 537 10.67 25.38 -10.78
C PRO A 537 9.60 26.14 -9.98
N GLN A 538 8.34 26.05 -10.41
CA GLN A 538 7.21 26.72 -9.76
C GLN A 538 6.82 26.03 -8.45
N ASP A 539 7.11 24.73 -8.32
CA ASP A 539 6.78 23.94 -7.14
C ASP A 539 7.83 24.03 -6.03
N VAL A 540 8.95 24.75 -6.28
CA VAL A 540 10.01 24.94 -5.29
C VAL A 540 9.58 25.96 -4.23
N PRO A 541 9.61 25.59 -2.93
CA PRO A 541 9.29 26.50 -1.84
C PRO A 541 10.19 27.75 -1.84
N ASN A 542 9.60 28.93 -1.62
CA ASN A 542 10.31 30.21 -1.72
C ASN A 542 11.50 30.34 -0.75
N ASN A 543 11.35 29.81 0.46
CA ASN A 543 12.40 29.74 1.50
C ASN A 543 13.57 28.83 1.11
N LEU A 544 13.36 27.83 0.24
CA LEU A 544 14.39 26.89 -0.20
C LEU A 544 15.11 27.33 -1.48
N LYS A 545 14.56 28.28 -2.26
CA LYS A 545 15.16 28.71 -3.54
C LYS A 545 16.63 29.09 -3.40
N ASN A 546 16.99 29.86 -2.37
CA ASN A 546 18.35 30.35 -2.15
C ASN A 546 19.36 29.27 -1.74
N CYS A 547 18.90 28.18 -1.12
CA CYS A 547 19.74 27.05 -0.75
C CYS A 547 19.51 25.85 -1.67
N SER A 548 18.94 26.07 -2.85
CA SER A 548 18.67 25.02 -3.84
C SER A 548 19.59 25.13 -5.04
N ASN A 549 19.56 24.09 -5.88
CA ASN A 549 20.28 24.05 -7.13
C ASN A 549 19.51 24.68 -8.32
N LEU A 550 18.52 25.52 -8.02
CA LEU A 550 17.73 26.27 -9.00
C LEU A 550 18.52 27.48 -9.50
N VAL A 551 18.75 27.56 -10.82
CA VAL A 551 19.41 28.67 -11.50
C VAL A 551 18.45 29.23 -12.54
N GLY A 552 17.91 30.43 -12.28
CA GLY A 552 16.83 31.00 -13.09
C GLY A 552 15.59 30.10 -13.04
N ASN A 553 15.27 29.45 -14.17
CA ASN A 553 14.12 28.56 -14.33
C ASN A 553 14.52 27.09 -14.55
N TYR A 554 15.73 26.68 -14.19
CA TYR A 554 16.19 25.30 -14.39
C TYR A 554 17.14 24.82 -13.29
N PHE A 555 17.34 23.51 -13.20
CA PHE A 555 18.14 22.90 -12.14
C PHE A 555 19.53 22.48 -12.64
N GLU A 556 20.57 23.06 -12.05
CA GLU A 556 21.96 22.69 -12.30
C GLU A 556 22.42 21.69 -11.25
N PHE A 557 23.01 20.56 -11.65
CA PHE A 557 23.46 19.56 -10.68
C PHE A 557 24.93 19.81 -10.33
N PRO A 558 25.35 19.67 -9.06
CA PRO A 558 26.75 19.80 -8.64
C PRO A 558 27.69 18.95 -9.49
N GLU A 559 28.74 19.56 -10.05
CA GLU A 559 29.70 18.88 -10.94
C GLU A 559 30.94 18.41 -10.16
N ASP A 560 31.29 19.11 -9.08
CA ASP A 560 32.41 18.78 -8.21
C ASP A 560 32.08 18.91 -6.72
N ILE A 561 32.99 18.42 -5.87
CA ILE A 561 32.87 18.45 -4.41
C ILE A 561 32.78 19.89 -3.89
N GLN A 562 33.40 20.85 -4.57
CA GLN A 562 33.38 22.27 -4.19
C GLN A 562 31.98 22.89 -4.30
N ASP A 563 31.12 22.32 -5.14
CA ASP A 563 29.74 22.76 -5.32
C ASP A 563 28.83 22.25 -4.18
N LEU A 564 29.28 21.25 -3.41
CA LEU A 564 28.53 20.68 -2.30
C LEU A 564 28.66 21.51 -1.03
N LYS A 565 27.69 21.31 -0.13
CA LYS A 565 27.70 21.85 1.22
C LYS A 565 27.86 20.74 2.26
N SER A 566 27.96 21.09 3.54
CA SER A 566 28.06 20.11 4.62
C SER A 566 26.81 19.21 4.71
N VAL A 567 25.64 19.73 4.33
CA VAL A 567 24.39 18.98 4.25
C VAL A 567 23.81 19.10 2.85
N ASN A 568 23.69 17.97 2.14
CA ASN A 568 23.12 17.90 0.80
C ASN A 568 21.84 17.06 0.85
N ALA A 569 20.73 17.59 0.34
CA ALA A 569 19.42 16.97 0.47
C ALA A 569 18.77 16.75 -0.89
N THR A 570 18.35 15.53 -1.20
CA THR A 570 17.80 15.17 -2.52
C THR A 570 16.88 13.95 -2.46
N THR A 571 16.18 13.62 -3.54
CA THR A 571 15.38 12.38 -3.57
C THR A 571 16.27 11.16 -3.77
N LEU A 572 15.84 9.97 -3.31
CA LEU A 572 16.58 8.71 -3.47
C LEU A 572 17.02 8.44 -4.91
N LEU A 573 16.18 8.76 -5.89
CA LEU A 573 16.53 8.60 -7.31
C LEU A 573 17.61 9.59 -7.74
N THR A 574 17.48 10.85 -7.34
CA THR A 574 18.40 11.94 -7.73
C THR A 574 19.77 11.77 -7.10
N SER A 575 19.88 11.17 -5.91
CA SER A 575 21.17 10.90 -5.24
C SER A 575 22.11 10.05 -6.09
N SER A 576 21.56 9.18 -6.94
CA SER A 576 22.36 8.36 -7.86
C SER A 576 23.18 9.16 -8.87
N ARG A 577 22.83 10.43 -9.10
CA ARG A 577 23.59 11.32 -10.00
C ARG A 577 24.96 11.66 -9.43
N PHE A 578 25.17 11.62 -8.12
CA PHE A 578 26.52 11.75 -7.53
C PHE A 578 27.47 10.66 -8.06
N VAL A 579 27.00 9.41 -8.13
CA VAL A 579 27.79 8.33 -8.73
C VAL A 579 28.06 8.61 -10.21
N THR A 580 27.04 9.06 -10.96
CA THR A 580 27.20 9.40 -12.39
C THR A 580 28.25 10.50 -12.61
N GLN A 581 28.32 11.47 -11.70
CA GLN A 581 29.31 12.55 -11.72
C GLN A 581 30.67 12.16 -11.11
N GLY A 582 30.84 10.91 -10.68
CA GLY A 582 32.11 10.39 -10.18
C GLY A 582 32.52 10.92 -8.81
N PHE A 583 31.56 11.30 -7.96
CA PHE A 583 31.87 11.64 -6.57
C PHE A 583 32.48 10.44 -5.84
N PRO A 584 33.53 10.64 -5.03
CA PRO A 584 34.29 9.53 -4.46
C PRO A 584 33.54 8.83 -3.32
N THR A 585 33.70 7.51 -3.22
CA THR A 585 33.23 6.72 -2.09
C THR A 585 33.79 7.27 -0.78
N GLY A 586 32.94 7.41 0.23
CA GLY A 586 33.31 7.94 1.55
C GLY A 586 33.26 9.46 1.65
N HIS A 587 32.94 10.18 0.55
CA HIS A 587 32.70 11.62 0.63
C HIS A 587 31.59 11.94 1.62
N PHE A 588 30.46 11.25 1.52
CA PHE A 588 29.37 11.36 2.49
C PHE A 588 29.69 10.48 3.71
N THR A 589 29.96 11.11 4.85
CA THR A 589 30.25 10.42 6.10
C THR A 589 28.97 9.92 6.77
N HIS A 590 27.83 10.56 6.50
CA HIS A 590 26.52 10.16 7.00
C HIS A 590 25.49 10.18 5.88
N VAL A 591 24.64 9.17 5.83
CA VAL A 591 23.48 9.10 4.93
C VAL A 591 22.21 8.91 5.75
N PHE A 592 21.29 9.85 5.64
CA PHE A 592 19.97 9.82 6.25
C PHE A 592 18.93 9.48 5.19
N VAL A 593 18.05 8.51 5.46
CA VAL A 593 16.90 8.20 4.60
C VAL A 593 15.63 8.33 5.44
N ASP A 594 14.83 9.36 5.17
CA ASP A 594 13.48 9.51 5.74
C ASP A 594 12.44 8.79 4.87
N GLU A 595 11.33 8.39 5.48
CA GLU A 595 10.28 7.56 4.86
C GLU A 595 10.83 6.26 4.22
N ALA A 596 11.87 5.67 4.81
CA ALA A 596 12.57 4.49 4.31
C ALA A 596 11.68 3.23 4.23
N GLY A 597 10.57 3.20 4.98
CA GLY A 597 9.55 2.13 4.89
C GLY A 597 8.80 2.12 3.54
N TYR A 598 8.73 3.26 2.85
CA TYR A 598 8.06 3.41 1.56
C TYR A 598 8.96 3.08 0.36
N ALA A 599 10.29 2.99 0.57
CA ALA A 599 11.24 2.69 -0.48
C ALA A 599 11.56 1.19 -0.56
N SER A 600 11.53 0.62 -1.76
CA SER A 600 12.04 -0.73 -1.98
C SER A 600 13.54 -0.79 -1.63
N GLU A 601 14.05 -1.95 -1.27
CA GLU A 601 15.47 -2.11 -0.97
C GLU A 601 16.37 -1.66 -2.14
N ALA A 602 15.99 -1.96 -3.39
CA ALA A 602 16.72 -1.53 -4.58
C ALA A 602 16.79 0.00 -4.74
N THR A 603 15.78 0.73 -4.26
CA THR A 603 15.75 2.20 -4.26
C THR A 603 16.47 2.78 -3.05
N CYS A 604 16.33 2.16 -1.88
CA CYS A 604 16.90 2.65 -0.62
C CYS A 604 18.45 2.63 -0.62
N ILE A 605 19.08 1.77 -1.43
CA ILE A 605 20.54 1.69 -1.53
C ILE A 605 21.17 2.71 -2.49
N LEU A 606 20.37 3.45 -3.27
CA LEU A 606 20.87 4.44 -4.23
C LEU A 606 21.80 5.50 -3.63
N PRO A 607 21.54 6.08 -2.43
CA PRO A 607 22.46 7.02 -1.79
C PRO A 607 23.63 6.34 -1.06
N LEU A 608 23.68 5.01 -1.04
CA LEU A 608 24.73 4.24 -0.34
C LEU A 608 25.76 3.68 -1.34
N ALA A 609 25.27 3.04 -2.40
CA ALA A 609 26.08 2.28 -3.35
C ALA A 609 27.04 3.19 -4.13
N GLY A 610 28.36 3.00 -3.92
CA GLY A 610 29.41 3.81 -4.53
C GLY A 610 29.60 5.21 -3.92
N LEU A 611 28.90 5.52 -2.81
CA LEU A 611 28.98 6.82 -2.14
C LEU A 611 29.37 6.70 -0.65
N LEU A 612 28.86 5.68 0.04
CA LEU A 612 29.15 5.43 1.45
C LEU A 612 30.40 4.54 1.60
N HIS A 613 31.28 4.89 2.53
CA HIS A 613 32.35 3.97 2.94
C HIS A 613 31.82 2.96 3.97
N SER A 614 32.00 1.66 3.70
CA SER A 614 31.32 0.57 4.41
C SER A 614 31.62 0.44 5.91
N HIS A 615 32.75 0.99 6.39
CA HIS A 615 33.17 0.85 7.80
C HIS A 615 33.11 2.15 8.60
N THR A 616 33.28 3.29 7.93
CA THR A 616 33.37 4.61 8.59
C THR A 616 32.09 5.44 8.39
N GLY A 617 31.35 5.15 7.32
CA GLY A 617 30.09 5.80 7.01
C GLY A 617 28.99 5.38 7.98
N GLN A 618 28.09 6.31 8.29
CA GLN A 618 26.87 6.03 9.04
C GLN A 618 25.65 6.02 8.13
N VAL A 619 24.72 5.11 8.38
CA VAL A 619 23.39 5.14 7.77
C VAL A 619 22.35 5.28 8.86
N VAL A 620 21.41 6.20 8.68
CA VAL A 620 20.22 6.36 9.53
C VAL A 620 18.99 6.21 8.66
N LEU A 621 18.13 5.23 8.99
CA LEU A 621 16.87 4.97 8.30
C LEU A 621 15.71 5.34 9.22
N ALA A 622 14.89 6.31 8.84
CA ALA A 622 13.65 6.62 9.54
C ALA A 622 12.45 6.19 8.71
N GLY A 623 11.43 5.65 9.37
CA GLY A 623 10.20 5.27 8.68
C GLY A 623 9.28 4.41 9.53
N ASP A 624 8.23 3.94 8.88
CA ASP A 624 7.24 3.04 9.48
C ASP A 624 6.79 2.00 8.46
N HIS A 625 7.17 0.74 8.67
CA HIS A 625 6.80 -0.38 7.80
C HIS A 625 5.31 -0.79 7.95
N LYS A 626 4.54 -0.16 8.85
CA LYS A 626 3.08 -0.35 8.97
C LYS A 626 2.27 0.67 8.16
N GLN A 627 2.92 1.65 7.51
CA GLN A 627 2.28 2.63 6.62
C GLN A 627 2.29 2.15 5.16
N LEU A 628 2.51 3.05 4.20
CA LEU A 628 2.57 2.72 2.78
C LEU A 628 3.82 1.90 2.48
N GLU A 629 3.59 0.74 1.86
CA GLU A 629 4.64 -0.16 1.36
C GLU A 629 5.18 0.34 0.00
N PRO A 630 6.39 -0.12 -0.40
CA PRO A 630 6.90 0.10 -1.75
C PRO A 630 5.91 -0.33 -2.84
N ILE A 631 5.64 0.56 -3.78
CA ILE A 631 4.76 0.26 -4.92
C ILE A 631 5.50 -0.65 -5.91
N VAL A 632 5.14 -1.94 -5.89
CA VAL A 632 5.64 -2.95 -6.83
C VAL A 632 4.49 -3.43 -7.72
N ARG A 633 4.55 -3.20 -9.03
CA ARG A 633 3.45 -3.53 -9.96
C ARG A 633 3.42 -5.02 -10.29
N SER A 634 4.58 -5.65 -10.42
CA SER A 634 4.73 -7.06 -10.77
C SER A 634 4.27 -7.97 -9.63
N PRO A 635 3.23 -8.80 -9.84
CA PRO A 635 2.80 -9.75 -8.84
C PRO A 635 3.91 -10.75 -8.48
N TRP A 636 4.76 -11.11 -9.45
CA TRP A 636 5.90 -11.99 -9.24
C TRP A 636 6.99 -11.32 -8.43
N ALA A 637 7.38 -10.10 -8.79
CA ALA A 637 8.40 -9.38 -8.03
C ALA A 637 7.95 -9.15 -6.58
N ARG A 638 6.68 -8.78 -6.38
CA ARG A 638 6.09 -8.66 -5.03
C ARG A 638 6.13 -9.97 -4.27
N LYS A 639 5.66 -11.08 -4.88
CA LYS A 639 5.66 -12.42 -4.27
C LYS A 639 7.04 -12.85 -3.78
N PHE A 640 8.10 -12.49 -4.49
CA PHE A 640 9.48 -12.89 -4.18
C PHE A 640 10.26 -11.87 -3.35
N GLY A 641 9.58 -10.85 -2.82
CA GLY A 641 10.12 -9.97 -1.77
C GLY A 641 10.51 -8.56 -2.20
N MET A 642 10.22 -8.14 -3.44
CA MET A 642 10.53 -6.75 -3.86
C MET A 642 9.72 -5.68 -3.11
N GLY A 643 8.57 -6.07 -2.53
CA GLY A 643 7.75 -5.19 -1.69
C GLY A 643 8.30 -5.01 -0.27
N LEU A 644 9.32 -5.79 0.14
CA LEU A 644 9.93 -5.64 1.46
C LEU A 644 10.94 -4.48 1.43
N SER A 645 10.77 -3.49 2.29
CA SER A 645 11.73 -2.37 2.41
C SER A 645 13.01 -2.81 3.11
N LEU A 646 14.13 -2.10 2.86
CA LEU A 646 15.38 -2.32 3.60
C LEU A 646 15.18 -2.12 5.11
N LEU A 647 14.41 -1.09 5.49
CA LEU A 647 14.07 -0.80 6.89
C LEU A 647 13.35 -1.98 7.54
N GLU A 648 12.33 -2.55 6.90
CA GLU A 648 11.57 -3.68 7.43
C GLU A 648 12.42 -4.95 7.58
N ARG A 649 13.26 -5.23 6.58
CA ARG A 649 14.20 -6.36 6.63
C ARG A 649 15.18 -6.23 7.79
N LEU A 650 15.78 -5.05 7.98
CA LEU A 650 16.71 -4.79 9.07
C LEU A 650 16.03 -4.80 10.44
N MET A 651 14.82 -4.24 10.55
CA MET A 651 14.05 -4.32 11.79
C MET A 651 13.82 -5.78 12.20
N THR A 652 13.51 -6.67 11.26
CA THR A 652 13.35 -8.10 11.54
C THR A 652 14.66 -8.72 12.06
N LEU A 653 15.79 -8.33 11.49
CA LEU A 653 17.12 -8.77 11.91
C LEU A 653 17.51 -8.27 13.32
N TYR A 654 17.08 -7.06 13.70
CA TYR A 654 17.40 -6.43 14.97
C TYR A 654 16.46 -6.81 16.15
N GLN A 655 15.49 -7.69 15.91
CA GLN A 655 14.60 -8.21 16.96
C GLN A 655 15.36 -9.19 17.86
N LYS A 656 15.50 -8.86 19.15
CA LYS A 656 16.07 -9.76 20.17
C LYS A 656 15.07 -10.84 20.60
N THR A 657 13.78 -10.46 20.66
CA THR A 657 12.62 -11.33 20.94
C THR A 657 11.42 -10.82 20.14
N ASN A 658 10.29 -11.54 20.14
CA ASN A 658 9.06 -11.14 19.44
C ASN A 658 8.50 -9.74 19.81
N VAL A 659 9.03 -9.08 20.85
CA VAL A 659 8.50 -7.81 21.36
C VAL A 659 9.58 -6.74 21.57
N ILE A 660 10.86 -7.13 21.73
CA ILE A 660 11.93 -6.21 22.16
C ILE A 660 13.00 -6.10 21.06
N PHE A 661 13.24 -4.87 20.63
CA PHE A 661 14.35 -4.51 19.73
C PHE A 661 15.62 -4.17 20.51
N ASP A 662 16.77 -4.30 19.86
CA ASP A 662 18.00 -3.73 20.38
C ASP A 662 18.06 -2.23 20.15
N ASN A 663 18.01 -1.43 21.22
CA ASN A 663 18.09 0.04 21.15
C ASN A 663 19.41 0.57 20.57
N ASN A 664 20.45 -0.27 20.50
CA ASN A 664 21.69 0.05 19.79
C ASN A 664 21.50 0.17 18.27
N PHE A 665 20.43 -0.43 17.73
CA PHE A 665 20.13 -0.51 16.30
C PHE A 665 18.77 0.06 15.92
N VAL A 666 17.76 -0.08 16.79
CA VAL A 666 16.39 0.36 16.51
C VAL A 666 15.84 1.08 17.72
N ILE A 667 15.35 2.30 17.52
CA ILE A 667 14.55 3.01 18.52
C ILE A 667 13.12 3.17 18.01
N LYS A 668 12.14 2.89 18.89
CA LYS A 668 10.72 3.11 18.61
C LYS A 668 10.29 4.44 19.22
N LEU A 669 9.77 5.35 18.42
CA LEU A 669 9.12 6.57 18.90
C LEU A 669 7.65 6.25 19.20
N LEU A 670 7.22 6.41 20.46
CA LEU A 670 5.90 5.98 20.92
C LEU A 670 4.94 7.14 21.20
N ARG A 671 5.47 8.33 21.51
CA ARG A 671 4.67 9.53 21.78
C ARG A 671 4.21 10.15 20.47
N ASN A 672 2.90 10.14 20.22
CA ASN A 672 2.27 10.81 19.09
C ASN A 672 1.89 12.23 19.49
N PHE A 673 2.47 13.22 18.83
CA PHE A 673 2.27 14.65 19.08
C PHE A 673 1.29 15.30 18.09
N ARG A 674 0.58 14.48 17.29
CA ARG A 674 -0.26 14.96 16.19
C ARG A 674 -1.75 14.84 16.51
N SER A 675 -2.19 13.68 16.98
CA SER A 675 -3.60 13.29 16.91
C SER A 675 -4.33 13.33 18.24
N HIS A 676 -5.61 13.72 18.18
CA HIS A 676 -6.54 13.55 19.30
C HIS A 676 -6.64 12.05 19.71
N PRO A 677 -6.76 11.70 21.01
CA PRO A 677 -6.84 10.32 21.47
C PRO A 677 -7.89 9.46 20.75
N ALA A 678 -9.06 10.03 20.43
CA ALA A 678 -10.13 9.32 19.70
C ALA A 678 -9.71 8.90 18.28
N ILE A 679 -8.86 9.68 17.62
CA ILE A 679 -8.32 9.39 16.28
C ILE A 679 -7.23 8.32 16.40
N LEU A 680 -6.38 8.44 17.42
CA LEU A 680 -5.25 7.53 17.62
C LEU A 680 -5.67 6.13 18.10
N GLU A 681 -6.80 6.00 18.80
CA GLU A 681 -7.22 4.75 19.44
C GLU A 681 -7.27 3.55 18.48
N ILE A 682 -7.98 3.68 17.36
CA ILE A 682 -8.16 2.61 16.37
C ILE A 682 -6.82 2.18 15.73
N PRO A 683 -6.02 3.08 15.12
CA PRO A 683 -4.75 2.66 14.52
C PRO A 683 -3.78 2.12 15.56
N ASN A 684 -3.75 2.67 16.77
CA ASN A 684 -2.91 2.17 17.86
C ASN A 684 -3.25 0.72 18.24
N LYS A 685 -4.54 0.41 18.34
CA LYS A 685 -5.03 -0.94 18.65
C LYS A 685 -4.77 -1.94 17.51
N LEU A 686 -4.97 -1.53 16.25
CA LEU A 686 -4.89 -2.44 15.10
C LEU A 686 -3.45 -2.72 14.65
N PHE A 687 -2.57 -1.73 14.72
CA PHE A 687 -1.24 -1.80 14.08
C PHE A 687 -0.07 -1.70 15.05
N TYR A 688 -0.27 -1.13 16.24
CA TYR A 688 0.82 -0.76 17.15
C TYR A 688 0.65 -1.31 18.56
N ASN A 689 -0.14 -2.38 18.73
CA ASN A 689 -0.29 -3.13 19.99
C ASN A 689 -0.69 -2.28 21.22
N ASN A 690 -1.35 -1.14 21.02
CA ASN A 690 -1.66 -0.15 22.06
C ASN A 690 -0.44 0.48 22.74
N GLU A 691 0.72 0.52 22.07
CA GLU A 691 1.93 1.12 22.64
C GLU A 691 1.99 2.66 22.47
N LEU A 692 1.24 3.24 21.53
CA LEU A 692 1.31 4.67 21.27
C LEU A 692 0.63 5.51 22.35
N LEU A 693 1.25 6.65 22.65
CA LEU A 693 0.82 7.59 23.67
C LEU A 693 0.42 8.91 23.03
N ALA A 694 -0.85 9.31 23.17
CA ALA A 694 -1.31 10.63 22.73
C ALA A 694 -0.69 11.74 23.58
N ARG A 695 0.10 12.60 22.93
CA ARG A 695 0.87 13.72 23.50
C ARG A 695 0.73 15.00 22.68
N ALA A 696 -0.20 15.05 21.73
CA ALA A 696 -0.59 16.28 21.05
C ALA A 696 -1.00 17.36 22.06
N ASP A 697 -0.76 18.63 21.72
CA ASP A 697 -1.12 19.76 22.56
C ASP A 697 -2.61 19.74 22.90
N GLU A 698 -2.94 20.06 24.16
CA GLU A 698 -4.29 19.90 24.67
C GLU A 698 -5.27 20.93 24.11
N TYR A 699 -4.82 22.14 23.82
CA TYR A 699 -5.66 23.17 23.21
C TYR A 699 -5.93 22.84 21.74
N GLU A 700 -4.87 22.50 21.01
CA GLU A 700 -4.93 22.19 19.58
C GLU A 700 -5.79 20.95 19.30
N ARG A 701 -5.54 19.83 20.00
CA ARG A 701 -6.27 18.56 19.77
C ARG A 701 -7.75 18.64 20.09
N ASN A 702 -8.16 19.59 20.94
CA ASN A 702 -9.54 19.76 21.39
C ASN A 702 -10.28 20.88 20.64
N SER A 703 -9.62 21.56 19.70
CA SER A 703 -10.20 22.67 18.91
C SER A 703 -11.54 22.31 18.26
N CYS A 704 -11.65 21.08 17.76
CA CYS A 704 -12.84 20.58 17.05
C CYS A 704 -13.82 19.84 17.97
N CYS A 705 -13.49 19.58 19.24
CA CYS A 705 -14.35 18.83 20.18
C CYS A 705 -15.71 19.50 20.45
N PHE A 706 -15.82 20.80 20.18
CA PHE A 706 -17.05 21.59 20.36
C PHE A 706 -17.77 21.91 19.05
N PHE A 707 -17.27 21.43 17.91
CA PHE A 707 -17.91 21.65 16.61
C PHE A 707 -19.41 21.31 16.68
N GLU A 708 -20.23 22.24 16.18
CA GLU A 708 -21.66 22.26 16.47
C GLU A 708 -22.42 21.10 15.84
N PHE A 709 -21.87 20.52 14.76
CA PHE A 709 -22.44 19.40 14.02
C PHE A 709 -21.88 18.03 14.42
N LEU A 710 -21.08 17.94 15.49
CA LEU A 710 -20.65 16.64 16.02
C LEU A 710 -21.85 15.87 16.59
N PRO A 711 -22.03 14.58 16.22
CA PRO A 711 -23.04 13.71 16.84
C PRO A 711 -22.83 13.52 18.34
N GLN A 712 -21.57 13.52 18.78
CA GLN A 712 -21.17 13.40 20.17
C GLN A 712 -20.11 14.46 20.50
N LYS A 713 -20.35 15.26 21.54
CA LYS A 713 -19.37 16.25 22.01
C LYS A 713 -18.12 15.56 22.54
N ASN A 714 -16.96 16.20 22.38
CA ASN A 714 -15.63 15.69 22.75
C ASN A 714 -15.19 14.42 21.98
N PHE A 715 -15.86 14.10 20.87
CA PHE A 715 -15.48 13.03 19.96
C PHE A 715 -15.37 13.61 18.54
N PRO A 716 -14.21 14.17 18.16
CA PRO A 716 -14.00 14.88 16.89
C PRO A 716 -13.79 13.88 15.73
N VAL A 717 -14.72 12.94 15.58
CA VAL A 717 -14.71 11.92 14.53
C VAL A 717 -16.16 11.68 14.08
N ILE A 718 -16.43 11.90 12.80
CA ILE A 718 -17.71 11.56 12.18
C ILE A 718 -17.51 10.49 11.11
N PHE A 719 -18.29 9.41 11.21
CA PHE A 719 -18.48 8.45 10.13
C PHE A 719 -19.87 8.67 9.50
N HIS A 720 -19.92 9.22 8.29
CA HIS A 720 -21.17 9.51 7.57
C HIS A 720 -21.41 8.46 6.48
N GLU A 721 -22.52 7.71 6.60
CA GLU A 721 -22.93 6.75 5.57
C GLU A 721 -23.62 7.45 4.40
N VAL A 722 -23.08 7.33 3.18
CA VAL A 722 -23.67 7.89 1.96
C VAL A 722 -24.19 6.75 1.07
N VAL A 723 -25.50 6.65 0.90
CA VAL A 723 -26.13 5.62 0.06
C VAL A 723 -26.28 6.14 -1.37
N ASN A 724 -25.56 5.54 -2.32
CA ASN A 724 -25.66 5.91 -3.73
C ASN A 724 -26.81 5.16 -4.45
N LYS A 725 -27.66 5.88 -5.18
CA LYS A 725 -28.76 5.32 -5.99
C LYS A 725 -28.35 4.99 -7.43
N SER A 726 -27.16 5.39 -7.90
CA SER A 726 -26.71 5.12 -9.27
C SER A 726 -26.05 3.74 -9.41
N SER A 727 -26.61 2.91 -10.28
CA SER A 727 -26.21 1.51 -10.55
C SER A 727 -25.07 1.38 -11.59
N GLY A 728 -23.98 2.14 -11.40
CA GLY A 728 -22.82 2.16 -12.32
C GLY A 728 -21.45 2.02 -11.64
N LEU A 729 -20.47 1.48 -12.37
CA LEU A 729 -19.05 1.33 -12.02
C LEU A 729 -18.26 2.66 -12.09
N SER A 730 -18.85 3.80 -11.74
CA SER A 730 -18.11 5.08 -11.79
C SER A 730 -17.05 5.12 -10.69
N CYS A 731 -15.78 5.39 -11.03
CA CYS A 731 -14.68 5.55 -10.04
C CYS A 731 -14.78 6.87 -9.23
N PHE A 732 -15.98 7.43 -9.14
CA PHE A 732 -16.32 8.63 -8.40
C PHE A 732 -17.79 8.58 -7.99
N ASN A 733 -18.11 9.20 -6.86
CA ASN A 733 -19.45 9.23 -6.28
C ASN A 733 -19.87 10.69 -6.07
N THR A 734 -20.83 11.17 -6.85
CA THR A 734 -21.31 12.56 -6.76
C THR A 734 -22.08 12.83 -5.48
N ALA A 735 -22.83 11.85 -4.95
CA ALA A 735 -23.53 12.01 -3.68
C ALA A 735 -22.55 12.20 -2.51
N GLU A 736 -21.41 11.52 -2.54
CA GLU A 736 -20.33 11.74 -1.58
C GLU A 736 -19.71 13.14 -1.72
N VAL A 737 -19.52 13.62 -2.96
CA VAL A 737 -19.01 14.98 -3.19
C VAL A 737 -19.98 16.02 -2.62
N ASP A 738 -21.29 15.84 -2.83
CA ASP A 738 -22.30 16.78 -2.33
C ASP A 738 -22.31 16.84 -0.79
N GLU A 739 -22.23 15.69 -0.11
CA GLU A 739 -22.16 15.62 1.35
C GLU A 739 -20.85 16.20 1.89
N LEU A 740 -19.71 15.88 1.26
CA LEU A 740 -18.42 16.45 1.58
C LEU A 740 -18.43 17.98 1.46
N MET A 741 -19.00 18.51 0.38
CA MET A 741 -19.17 19.96 0.23
C MET A 741 -20.12 20.53 1.29
N GLY A 742 -21.06 19.74 1.82
CA GLY A 742 -21.83 20.07 3.02
C GLY A 742 -20.97 20.27 4.25
N TYR A 743 -20.02 19.37 4.52
CA TYR A 743 -19.09 19.49 5.65
C TYR A 743 -18.10 20.63 5.47
N VAL A 744 -17.44 20.75 4.32
CA VAL A 744 -16.52 21.86 4.03
C VAL A 744 -17.18 23.22 4.29
N ARG A 745 -18.45 23.37 3.92
CA ARG A 745 -19.23 24.59 4.22
C ARG A 745 -19.46 24.81 5.70
N LYS A 746 -19.79 23.76 6.46
CA LYS A 746 -20.02 23.85 7.91
C LYS A 746 -18.72 24.15 8.66
N LEU A 747 -17.59 23.65 8.20
CA LEU A 747 -16.27 23.88 8.79
C LEU A 747 -15.80 25.32 8.56
N ILE A 748 -15.88 25.81 7.32
CA ILE A 748 -15.45 27.18 6.95
C ILE A 748 -16.39 28.25 7.48
N ASN A 749 -17.71 28.03 7.44
CA ASN A 749 -18.70 29.03 7.86
C ASN A 749 -19.16 28.86 9.32
N GLY A 750 -18.71 27.80 9.99
CA GLY A 750 -19.11 27.48 11.36
C GLY A 750 -18.46 28.39 12.40
N LYS A 751 -18.75 28.12 13.67
CA LYS A 751 -18.04 28.73 14.81
C LYS A 751 -16.66 28.10 15.08
N SER A 752 -16.22 27.19 14.22
CA SER A 752 -14.88 26.62 14.19
C SER A 752 -13.88 27.70 13.75
N ASN A 753 -12.76 27.83 14.46
CA ASN A 753 -11.65 28.71 14.06
C ASN A 753 -10.79 28.06 12.95
N VAL A 754 -11.42 27.43 11.96
CA VAL A 754 -10.72 26.62 10.97
C VAL A 754 -10.69 27.32 9.63
N SER A 755 -9.47 27.54 9.12
CA SER A 755 -9.24 28.16 7.83
C SER A 755 -9.26 27.10 6.72
N PRO A 756 -9.49 27.49 5.45
CA PRO A 756 -9.44 26.54 4.33
C PRO A 756 -8.09 25.83 4.17
N GLU A 757 -6.99 26.45 4.61
CA GLU A 757 -5.64 25.89 4.56
C GLU A 757 -5.46 24.74 5.56
N ASP A 758 -6.24 24.77 6.65
CA ASP A 758 -6.31 23.74 7.68
C ASP A 758 -7.23 22.58 7.26
N ILE A 759 -7.77 22.55 6.04
CA ILE A 759 -8.66 21.46 5.60
C ILE A 759 -7.95 20.57 4.58
N GLY A 760 -7.82 19.28 4.89
CA GLY A 760 -7.29 18.28 3.96
C GLY A 760 -8.37 17.35 3.44
N ILE A 761 -8.49 17.19 2.11
CA ILE A 761 -9.39 16.19 1.52
C ILE A 761 -8.59 15.09 0.83
N ILE A 762 -8.79 13.86 1.30
CA ILE A 762 -8.09 12.68 0.81
C ILE A 762 -9.11 11.75 0.15
N ALA A 763 -8.82 11.33 -1.09
CA ALA A 763 -9.59 10.31 -1.77
C ALA A 763 -8.68 9.32 -2.52
N PRO A 764 -8.94 8.00 -2.48
CA PRO A 764 -8.03 6.99 -3.04
C PRO A 764 -7.99 6.98 -4.58
N TYR A 765 -9.02 7.53 -5.23
CA TYR A 765 -9.14 7.54 -6.69
C TYR A 765 -8.93 8.95 -7.25
N TRP A 766 -8.03 9.06 -8.21
CA TRP A 766 -7.73 10.32 -8.89
C TRP A 766 -8.98 10.95 -9.54
N LYS A 767 -9.92 10.14 -10.08
CA LYS A 767 -11.20 10.63 -10.63
C LYS A 767 -12.05 11.33 -9.56
N GLN A 768 -12.06 10.79 -8.34
CA GLN A 768 -12.76 11.40 -7.21
C GLN A 768 -12.07 12.69 -6.77
N VAL A 769 -10.74 12.69 -6.65
CA VAL A 769 -9.94 13.91 -6.39
C VAL A 769 -10.26 15.00 -7.40
N LYS A 770 -10.33 14.66 -8.70
CA LYS A 770 -10.68 15.60 -9.77
C LYS A 770 -12.08 16.18 -9.57
N ASN A 771 -13.07 15.34 -9.31
CA ASN A 771 -14.46 15.79 -9.13
C ASN A 771 -14.64 16.68 -7.91
N ILE A 772 -14.00 16.33 -6.79
CA ILE A 772 -13.97 17.17 -5.59
C ILE A 772 -13.31 18.52 -5.91
N SER A 773 -12.16 18.49 -6.60
CA SER A 773 -11.44 19.72 -6.99
C SER A 773 -12.29 20.63 -7.89
N MET A 774 -13.05 20.05 -8.83
CA MET A 774 -13.98 20.80 -9.67
C MET A 774 -15.18 21.36 -8.88
N ALA A 775 -15.69 20.63 -7.90
CA ALA A 775 -16.75 21.10 -7.02
C ALA A 775 -16.28 22.28 -6.15
N LEU A 776 -15.08 22.18 -5.58
CA LEU A 776 -14.47 23.25 -4.77
C LEU A 776 -14.23 24.53 -5.57
N LYS A 777 -13.77 24.44 -6.82
CA LYS A 777 -13.56 25.62 -7.69
C LYS A 777 -14.83 26.46 -7.89
N LYS A 778 -16.01 25.86 -7.76
CA LYS A 778 -17.30 26.55 -7.90
C LYS A 778 -17.73 27.26 -6.61
N TYR A 779 -17.05 27.04 -5.50
CA TYR A 779 -17.41 27.57 -4.19
C TYR A 779 -16.41 28.67 -3.77
N PRO A 780 -16.88 29.85 -3.33
CA PRO A 780 -16.00 30.91 -2.85
C PRO A 780 -15.35 30.52 -1.51
N ASN A 781 -14.20 31.13 -1.19
CA ASN A 781 -13.47 30.93 0.07
C ASN A 781 -12.93 29.51 0.33
N THR A 782 -12.70 28.70 -0.71
CA THR A 782 -11.97 27.42 -0.61
C THR A 782 -10.52 27.51 -1.07
N GLY A 783 -10.01 28.71 -1.32
CA GLY A 783 -8.61 28.92 -1.66
C GLY A 783 -7.70 28.46 -0.51
N GLY A 784 -6.71 27.61 -0.80
CA GLY A 784 -5.80 27.04 0.20
C GLY A 784 -6.11 25.58 0.60
N LEU A 785 -7.34 25.10 0.34
CA LEU A 785 -7.70 23.69 0.55
C LEU A 785 -6.95 22.80 -0.45
N LYS A 786 -6.28 21.73 0.00
CA LYS A 786 -5.74 20.71 -0.91
C LYS A 786 -6.58 19.45 -0.90
N VAL A 787 -6.73 18.94 -2.11
CA VAL A 787 -7.34 17.67 -2.43
C VAL A 787 -6.27 16.81 -3.07
N GLY A 788 -6.24 15.54 -2.76
CA GLY A 788 -5.20 14.65 -3.26
C GLY A 788 -5.43 13.20 -2.90
N THR A 789 -4.60 12.35 -3.47
CA THR A 789 -4.60 10.92 -3.14
C THR A 789 -3.86 10.66 -1.83
N VAL A 790 -4.01 9.46 -1.26
CA VAL A 790 -3.34 9.07 -0.01
C VAL A 790 -1.82 9.27 -0.12
N GLU A 791 -1.25 8.94 -1.27
CA GLU A 791 0.19 9.10 -1.54
C GLU A 791 0.61 10.57 -1.52
N GLN A 792 -0.23 11.50 -1.98
CA GLN A 792 0.05 12.94 -1.99
C GLN A 792 -0.05 13.59 -0.60
N PHE A 793 -0.61 12.88 0.39
CA PHE A 793 -0.74 13.32 1.77
C PHE A 793 0.23 12.63 2.73
N GLN A 794 0.96 11.60 2.29
CA GLN A 794 1.95 10.93 3.15
C GLN A 794 3.01 11.93 3.64
N GLY A 795 3.29 11.89 4.94
CA GLY A 795 4.29 12.74 5.59
C GLY A 795 3.91 14.22 5.75
N GLN A 796 2.68 14.63 5.39
CA GLN A 796 2.23 16.02 5.52
C GLN A 796 1.26 16.23 6.70
N GLU A 797 1.30 17.45 7.23
CA GLU A 797 0.40 18.05 8.24
C GLU A 797 -0.13 19.38 7.64
N ARG A 798 -1.25 19.95 8.12
CA ARG A 798 -1.74 21.26 7.64
C ARG A 798 -2.06 22.22 8.79
N SER A 799 -1.48 23.43 8.69
CA SER A 799 -1.93 24.76 9.09
C SER A 799 -0.77 25.72 8.73
N ASP A 800 -0.80 26.52 7.65
CA ASP A 800 0.24 27.59 7.42
C ASP A 800 -0.17 28.62 6.34
N PRO A 801 0.12 29.94 6.51
CA PRO A 801 1.46 30.44 6.17
C PRO A 801 1.96 31.61 7.05
N GLY A 802 3.12 31.43 7.69
CA GLY A 802 4.14 32.48 7.76
C GLY A 802 4.44 33.11 9.12
N VAL A 803 5.69 32.87 9.57
CA VAL A 803 6.51 33.67 10.50
C VAL A 803 6.26 33.46 12.02
N HIS A 804 7.29 32.87 12.65
CA HIS A 804 7.70 32.95 14.05
C HIS A 804 6.72 32.47 15.16
N SER A 805 6.72 31.16 15.41
CA SER A 805 6.73 30.66 16.80
C SER A 805 7.24 29.22 16.90
N GLN A 806 8.18 28.98 17.82
CA GLN A 806 8.72 27.65 18.15
C GLN A 806 7.69 26.81 18.91
N GLN A 807 6.67 26.24 18.25
CA GLN A 807 5.76 25.25 18.83
C GLN A 807 5.47 24.11 17.83
N PRO A 808 5.34 22.84 18.28
CA PRO A 808 4.85 21.77 17.42
C PRO A 808 3.37 22.04 17.11
N TYR A 809 3.04 22.05 15.83
CA TYR A 809 1.78 22.55 15.28
C TYR A 809 0.64 21.51 15.31
N ALA A 810 -0.59 22.05 15.46
CA ALA A 810 -1.88 21.39 15.57
C ALA A 810 -2.31 20.45 14.43
N GLU A 811 -3.33 19.64 14.72
CA GLU A 811 -4.11 18.90 13.73
C GLU A 811 -5.04 19.84 12.92
N PRO A 812 -5.08 19.72 11.57
CA PRO A 812 -6.13 20.24 10.68
C PRO A 812 -7.45 19.44 10.74
N GLU A 813 -8.58 20.07 10.39
CA GLU A 813 -9.86 19.37 10.13
C GLU A 813 -9.72 18.56 8.81
N VAL A 814 -9.45 17.26 8.92
CA VAL A 814 -9.25 16.39 7.75
C VAL A 814 -10.56 15.70 7.39
N VAL A 815 -11.17 16.11 6.28
CA VAL A 815 -12.34 15.46 5.72
C VAL A 815 -11.88 14.28 4.84
N GLN A 816 -11.64 13.12 5.46
CA GLN A 816 -11.25 11.89 4.77
C GLN A 816 -12.50 11.16 4.26
N TYR A 817 -12.67 11.05 2.93
CA TYR A 817 -13.79 10.31 2.32
C TYR A 817 -13.28 9.08 1.58
N CYS A 818 -13.94 7.95 1.81
CA CYS A 818 -13.74 6.74 1.03
C CYS A 818 -15.07 6.23 0.48
N CYS A 819 -15.04 5.85 -0.79
CA CYS A 819 -16.14 5.21 -1.48
C CYS A 819 -16.40 3.83 -0.86
N LYS A 820 -17.59 3.60 -0.31
CA LYS A 820 -18.10 2.27 0.06
C LYS A 820 -19.28 1.96 -0.85
N GLN A 821 -19.13 1.01 -1.76
CA GLN A 821 -20.27 0.39 -2.42
C GLN A 821 -20.89 -0.61 -1.43
N SER A 822 -21.90 -0.19 -0.67
CA SER A 822 -22.67 -1.09 0.19
C SER A 822 -23.63 -1.94 -0.66
N GLN A 823 -23.42 -3.26 -0.70
CA GLN A 823 -24.49 -4.20 -1.03
C GLN A 823 -25.09 -4.76 0.27
N SER A 824 -26.20 -4.18 0.72
CA SER A 824 -27.13 -4.67 1.77
C SER A 824 -26.64 -4.68 3.24
N PRO A 825 -27.56 -4.62 4.23
CA PRO A 825 -27.29 -4.17 5.59
C PRO A 825 -26.90 -5.28 6.58
N ALA A 826 -25.99 -6.19 6.20
CA ALA A 826 -25.57 -7.28 7.09
C ALA A 826 -24.09 -7.63 6.89
N ASP A 827 -23.18 -6.72 7.24
CA ASP A 827 -21.75 -7.02 7.39
C ASP A 827 -21.13 -6.15 8.49
N HIS A 828 -21.30 -6.60 9.74
CA HIS A 828 -20.40 -6.25 10.83
C HIS A 828 -19.31 -7.33 10.92
N CYS A 829 -18.23 -7.21 10.13
CA CYS A 829 -16.93 -7.78 10.47
C CYS A 829 -15.82 -7.19 9.58
N TRP A 830 -14.86 -6.54 10.25
CA TRP A 830 -13.68 -5.93 9.65
C TRP A 830 -12.68 -7.00 9.20
N LYS A 831 -12.25 -6.95 7.93
CA LYS A 831 -11.02 -7.58 7.43
C LYS A 831 -10.29 -6.64 6.46
N PRO A 832 -9.00 -6.34 6.68
CA PRO A 832 -8.25 -5.39 5.86
C PRO A 832 -7.44 -6.11 4.78
N ASP A 833 -7.87 -6.02 3.53
CA ASP A 833 -6.97 -6.01 2.37
C ASP A 833 -6.59 -4.55 2.12
N PHE A 834 -5.31 -4.27 1.87
CA PHE A 834 -4.66 -2.95 1.76
C PHE A 834 -5.12 -2.06 0.57
N ARG A 835 -6.40 -2.10 0.21
CA ARG A 835 -7.12 -1.06 -0.53
C ARG A 835 -8.24 -0.40 0.28
N THR A 836 -8.28 -0.65 1.59
CA THR A 836 -9.21 -0.01 2.52
C THR A 836 -8.54 1.20 3.17
N THR A 837 -8.78 2.38 2.61
CA THR A 837 -8.50 3.64 3.30
C THR A 837 -9.80 4.12 3.96
N VAL A 838 -9.72 4.40 5.26
CA VAL A 838 -10.85 4.72 6.15
C VAL A 838 -11.39 6.10 5.83
N GLY A 839 -12.72 6.29 5.82
CA GLY A 839 -13.34 7.61 5.77
C GLY A 839 -13.58 8.13 7.19
N THR A 840 -13.06 9.30 7.50
CA THR A 840 -13.19 9.98 8.78
C THR A 840 -13.26 11.48 8.50
N VAL A 841 -14.33 12.15 8.90
CA VAL A 841 -14.28 13.61 9.04
C VAL A 841 -13.66 13.88 10.41
N HIS A 842 -12.42 14.33 10.41
CA HIS A 842 -11.65 14.77 11.58
C HIS A 842 -11.94 16.23 11.88
#